data_AF-A0A1F1EYI2-F1
#
_entry.id   AF-A0A1F1EYI2-F1
#
_cell.length_a   1.000
_cell.length_b   1.000
_cell.length_c   1.000
_cell.angle_alpha   90.00
_cell.angle_beta   90.00
_cell.angle_gamma   90.00
#
_symmetry.space_group_name_H-M   'P 1'
#
loop_
_entity.id
_entity.type
_entity.pdbx_description
1 polymer ?
#
loop_
_entity_poly.entity_id
_entity_poly.type
_entity_poly.pdbx_seq_one_letter_code
_entity_poly.pdbx_strand_id
1 'polypeptide(L)'
;MTTTDAATTSAIALRLELLGISAPAQVKQSEADRLMSPILARQRELSRRLAHRPCAADQRIQTFLDSYLEGAAVTPRLPRSTFVLDQPGLARALSLPADSTSFTSDYVESYRVLGGVLHNPRNDRRTTAGVFHVAEGGLPIPDDKIAVSRDVFARLLAHAVEPPEDLLTLPWASRQEDPARCFVSLLLRPVVVPEVPGFSAERSMEIRFIAPGGLVSNLDFVEGIFGNGGDPYLPENDSSLAPESWTGHTGCVILAPHLTTLTKKELGLPSWEEATERQRRDGQCWKDEAELYNGGKAFKCVARDERGVIVTIIADNYFGYCKKEVKTQIGYSANLFGCVEEEHAGGAVAYPRYNLSQEYTDVHTPEGLTLEHVIERNPGRFETREDGSAVAIDDPTVVLVPAGAHYSMRNQTITWTRPDGQEASIPLLVGNTYVAPNGYRVHAKHREGDATQWHLVGTAPWSTQAHKPATVSGGGKSEISKALLDAFVFGEAYVGDVDEDFDTVQTILDGNYADRFVDPANKSAHHRSILSERRSLGSVIKLLTPSSMYTEEYNAFLESIPAHIKELIFTVKRFYQPSWGKDWRSHFSVGIINGRKGNSLRLDGEVIKVNMLRVGFEDDGAWRLLSLRPDFSPAAKVQTEDDITASIVAPGGLVSTPDSQLSRKFVTNCESLLFQRPDDAIVRGYDKQTESDMSDPQADLFISNFQPLTPADARAMAADAPGLSRFTQPMQDLVARAAALPEAEDPAEQTYWVSTANPRLVNGTPTKNPRYLQVRPDIANPKDVALADLTNHLFRDVPLDEALRHSVDIVAAGRRNNPPEDGVPPLCAYNPLHYMELPELFMEFISSMTGKSPSTTGAGSEGALTKAPFNALPAIYDLNAALLSYALSGYDGWLSSAGYIGPKVQVAHDISLLIPEIFSRMSAEERDAHHLIEGGYLERIEDFEYEGRTVQASRLGYRMNQSFASTFFGRIFLHPDVVFTEEMLRPELQDEAVFADSVDIIVTTHKVVAEHYRADGSIEWAVPPLRALLEIMIDGTSREGWDLTSPEFRALFERENILSSSWYAQRLDAKVARDTRQAHQAIEDLTRFYTAENNEEVVERLGIEGRLAEARAWLDKVSSPAYREHLVGSLGLQPSLA
;
A
#
# COMPACT_ATOMS: atom_id res chain seq x y z
N MET A 1 33.15 -11.61 -9.55
CA MET A 1 32.87 -10.52 -8.59
C MET A 1 32.94 -11.09 -7.18
N THR A 2 34.10 -11.62 -6.83
CA THR A 2 34.44 -12.13 -5.50
C THR A 2 35.11 -11.00 -4.74
N THR A 3 34.38 -10.39 -3.81
CA THR A 3 34.88 -9.86 -2.53
C THR A 3 33.79 -8.96 -1.94
N THR A 4 33.22 -9.36 -0.81
CA THR A 4 32.76 -8.41 0.21
C THR A 4 33.85 -7.33 0.35
N ASP A 5 33.49 -6.06 0.33
CA ASP A 5 34.47 -4.97 0.43
C ASP A 5 35.43 -5.23 1.60
N ALA A 6 36.73 -5.02 1.39
CA ALA A 6 37.75 -5.21 2.40
C ALA A 6 37.43 -4.38 3.65
N ALA A 7 36.83 -3.20 3.47
CA ALA A 7 36.35 -2.36 4.57
C ALA A 7 35.25 -3.04 5.40
N THR A 8 34.24 -3.63 4.75
CA THR A 8 33.16 -4.36 5.44
C THR A 8 33.68 -5.58 6.19
N THR A 9 34.61 -6.31 5.58
CA THR A 9 35.24 -7.49 6.18
C THR A 9 36.04 -7.12 7.44
N SER A 10 36.84 -6.05 7.38
CA SER A 10 37.54 -5.50 8.54
C SER A 10 36.59 -4.99 9.62
N ALA A 11 35.50 -4.33 9.23
CA ALA A 11 34.47 -3.84 10.15
C ALA A 11 33.78 -4.97 10.93
N ILE A 12 33.54 -6.12 10.30
CA ILE A 12 33.00 -7.33 10.95
C ILE A 12 34.03 -7.92 11.91
N ALA A 13 35.26 -8.14 11.45
CA ALA A 13 36.34 -8.70 12.28
C ALA A 13 36.58 -7.86 13.55
N LEU A 14 36.64 -6.54 13.40
CA LEU A 14 36.78 -5.57 14.49
C LEU A 14 35.71 -5.74 15.58
N ARG A 15 34.44 -5.86 15.17
CA ARG A 15 33.30 -6.00 16.10
C ARG A 15 33.31 -7.36 16.81
N LEU A 16 33.69 -8.43 16.11
CA LEU A 16 33.90 -9.74 16.75
C LEU A 16 35.00 -9.68 17.81
N GLU A 17 36.14 -9.07 17.50
CA GLU A 17 37.26 -8.93 18.44
C GLU A 17 36.88 -8.11 19.68
N LEU A 18 36.08 -7.05 19.51
CA LEU A 18 35.54 -6.24 20.61
C LEU A 18 34.61 -7.04 21.52
N LEU A 19 33.86 -7.99 20.97
CA LEU A 19 33.04 -8.94 21.73
C LEU A 19 33.85 -10.08 22.37
N GLY A 20 35.17 -10.14 22.09
CA GLY A 20 36.03 -11.23 22.55
C GLY A 20 35.85 -12.53 21.77
N ILE A 21 35.25 -12.47 20.58
CA ILE A 21 35.09 -13.58 19.65
C ILE A 21 36.22 -13.52 18.63
N SER A 22 36.93 -14.62 18.42
CA SER A 22 38.05 -14.68 17.48
C SER A 22 37.59 -14.38 16.05
N ALA A 23 38.24 -13.42 15.40
CA ALA A 23 38.05 -13.17 13.97
C ALA A 23 38.92 -14.13 13.12
N PRO A 24 38.52 -14.47 11.88
CA PRO A 24 39.27 -15.37 11.00
C PRO A 24 40.67 -14.84 10.64
N ALA A 25 41.67 -15.73 10.64
CA ALA A 25 43.07 -15.40 10.29
C ALA A 25 43.28 -15.05 8.80
N GLN A 26 42.33 -15.42 7.93
CA GLN A 26 42.40 -15.22 6.48
C GLN A 26 41.84 -13.87 6.00
N VAL A 27 41.25 -13.06 6.88
CA VAL A 27 40.99 -11.66 6.55
C VAL A 27 42.35 -11.02 6.33
N LYS A 28 42.64 -10.56 5.10
CA LYS A 28 43.77 -9.66 4.85
C LYS A 28 43.50 -8.38 5.66
N GLN A 29 43.83 -8.39 6.94
CA GLN A 29 43.85 -7.21 7.78
C GLN A 29 44.65 -6.18 7.01
N SER A 30 44.02 -5.04 6.71
CA SER A 30 44.76 -3.93 6.15
C SER A 30 45.93 -3.60 7.09
N GLU A 31 47.00 -3.00 6.58
CA GLU A 31 48.14 -2.61 7.43
C GLU A 31 47.68 -1.72 8.60
N ALA A 32 46.59 -0.96 8.41
CA ALA A 32 45.92 -0.16 9.44
C ALA A 32 45.23 -1.01 10.53
N ASP A 33 44.56 -2.11 10.19
CA ASP A 33 43.86 -2.97 11.16
C ASP A 33 44.84 -3.61 12.15
N ARG A 34 45.98 -4.12 11.64
CA ARG A 34 47.07 -4.64 12.49
C ARG A 34 47.67 -3.59 13.42
N LEU A 35 47.69 -2.33 13.00
CA LEU A 35 48.18 -1.20 13.81
C LEU A 35 47.16 -0.80 14.90
N MET A 36 45.87 -1.04 14.70
CA MET A 36 44.80 -0.71 15.64
C MET A 36 44.53 -1.80 16.69
N SER A 37 44.82 -3.07 16.39
CA SER A 37 44.62 -4.22 17.31
C SER A 37 45.18 -4.03 18.74
N PRO A 38 46.37 -3.44 18.96
CA PRO A 38 46.90 -3.21 20.32
C PRO A 38 46.03 -2.25 21.14
N ILE A 39 45.39 -1.27 20.50
CA ILE A 39 44.51 -0.29 21.15
C ILE A 39 43.20 -0.95 21.54
N LEU A 40 42.66 -1.83 20.69
CA LEU A 40 41.47 -2.62 20.98
C LEU A 40 41.71 -3.58 22.15
N ALA A 41 42.85 -4.27 22.15
CA ALA A 41 43.24 -5.14 23.25
C ALA A 41 43.34 -4.37 24.58
N ARG A 42 43.89 -3.15 24.56
CA ARG A 42 43.89 -2.25 25.74
C ARG A 42 42.47 -1.88 26.17
N GLN A 43 41.62 -1.45 25.24
CA GLN A 43 40.23 -1.06 25.55
C GLN A 43 39.44 -2.24 26.13
N ARG A 44 39.67 -3.46 25.64
CA ARG A 44 39.07 -4.69 26.18
C ARG A 44 39.45 -4.92 27.64
N GLU A 45 40.73 -4.75 28.01
CA GLU A 45 41.15 -4.85 29.43
C GLU A 45 40.54 -3.75 30.30
N LEU A 46 40.32 -2.54 29.76
CA LEU A 46 39.63 -1.45 30.47
C LEU A 46 38.13 -1.71 30.62
N SER A 47 37.49 -2.32 29.62
CA SER A 47 36.05 -2.63 29.64
C SER A 47 35.67 -3.57 30.78
N ARG A 48 36.56 -4.50 31.17
CA ARG A 48 36.38 -5.43 32.30
C ARG A 48 36.27 -4.74 33.66
N ARG A 49 36.60 -3.44 33.75
CA ARG A 49 36.40 -2.63 34.97
C ARG A 49 34.93 -2.25 35.18
N LEU A 50 34.11 -2.30 34.13
CA LEU A 50 32.69 -2.00 34.16
C LEU A 50 31.90 -3.31 34.09
N ALA A 51 30.86 -3.43 34.91
CA ALA A 51 29.87 -4.49 34.70
C ALA A 51 29.13 -4.23 33.39
N HIS A 52 28.76 -5.29 32.67
CA HIS A 52 27.99 -5.15 31.43
C HIS A 52 26.66 -4.43 31.71
N ARG A 53 26.49 -3.25 31.11
CA ARG A 53 25.25 -2.45 31.16
C ARG A 53 24.51 -2.63 29.82
N PRO A 54 23.23 -3.02 29.79
CA PRO A 54 22.46 -3.04 28.55
C PRO A 54 22.32 -1.62 27.98
N CYS A 55 21.98 -1.51 26.70
CA CYS A 55 21.62 -0.24 26.10
C CYS A 55 20.29 0.29 26.69
N ALA A 56 19.94 1.55 26.43
CA ALA A 56 18.75 2.18 27.01
C ALA A 56 17.45 1.45 26.63
N ALA A 57 17.33 1.03 25.37
CA ALA A 57 16.17 0.27 24.89
C ALA A 57 16.06 -1.11 25.57
N ASP A 58 17.15 -1.89 25.62
CA ASP A 58 17.18 -3.20 26.28
C ASP A 58 16.92 -3.08 27.79
N GLN A 59 17.32 -1.96 28.41
CA GLN A 59 17.00 -1.66 29.82
C GLN A 59 15.50 -1.41 30.04
N ARG A 60 14.82 -0.69 29.14
CA ARG A 60 13.36 -0.51 29.20
C ARG A 60 12.64 -1.85 29.05
N ILE A 61 13.08 -2.67 28.11
CA ILE A 61 12.53 -4.01 27.87
C ILE A 61 12.73 -4.92 29.08
N GLN A 62 13.94 -4.98 29.63
CA GLN A 62 14.23 -5.84 30.78
C GLN A 62 13.46 -5.37 32.04
N THR A 63 13.34 -4.05 32.26
CA THR A 63 12.52 -3.51 33.37
C THR A 63 11.07 -3.96 33.26
N PHE A 64 10.49 -3.92 32.06
CA PHE A 64 9.15 -4.43 31.81
C PHE A 64 9.07 -5.94 32.08
N LEU A 65 9.98 -6.74 31.51
CA LEU A 65 9.98 -8.20 31.67
C LEU A 65 10.13 -8.64 33.12
N ASP A 66 11.05 -8.02 33.86
CA ASP A 66 11.29 -8.32 35.28
C ASP A 66 10.04 -8.05 36.13
N SER A 67 9.34 -6.94 35.85
CA SER A 67 8.10 -6.58 36.54
C SER A 67 6.92 -7.46 36.09
N TYR A 68 6.75 -7.68 34.79
CA TYR A 68 5.66 -8.48 34.23
C TYR A 68 5.72 -9.93 34.75
N LEU A 69 6.94 -10.49 34.84
CA LEU A 69 7.21 -11.86 35.28
C LEU A 69 7.51 -11.96 36.78
N GLU A 70 7.22 -10.93 37.57
CA GLU A 70 7.41 -11.00 39.01
C GLU A 70 6.58 -12.14 39.62
N GLY A 71 7.27 -13.06 40.32
CA GLY A 71 6.67 -14.26 40.90
C GLY A 71 6.26 -15.34 39.89
N ALA A 72 6.66 -15.23 38.62
CA ALA A 72 6.51 -16.30 37.63
C ALA A 72 7.55 -17.43 37.84
N ALA A 73 7.39 -18.53 37.11
CA ALA A 73 8.25 -19.70 37.22
C ALA A 73 9.76 -19.43 36.97
N VAL A 74 10.08 -18.48 36.08
CA VAL A 74 11.44 -18.05 35.75
C VAL A 74 11.45 -16.57 35.37
N THR A 75 12.59 -15.89 35.51
CA THR A 75 12.77 -14.49 35.09
C THR A 75 13.97 -14.41 34.13
N PRO A 76 13.75 -14.62 32.82
CA PRO A 76 14.83 -14.63 31.84
C PRO A 76 15.46 -13.25 31.66
N ARG A 77 16.72 -13.23 31.22
CA ARG A 77 17.43 -11.99 30.86
C ARG A 77 17.71 -11.96 29.38
N LEU A 78 17.58 -10.79 28.76
CA LEU A 78 17.99 -10.59 27.37
C LEU A 78 19.48 -10.92 27.19
N PRO A 79 19.89 -11.41 26.01
CA PRO A 79 21.29 -11.67 25.70
C PRO A 79 22.13 -10.41 25.90
N ARG A 80 23.14 -10.48 26.76
CA ARG A 80 23.97 -9.32 27.13
C ARG A 80 24.97 -8.96 26.05
N SER A 81 25.64 -9.96 25.46
CA SER A 81 26.65 -9.76 24.43
C SER A 81 26.07 -10.11 23.07
N THR A 82 25.70 -9.09 22.30
CA THR A 82 25.22 -9.25 20.92
C THR A 82 26.17 -8.56 19.95
N PHE A 83 26.28 -9.08 18.74
CA PHE A 83 26.83 -8.37 17.60
C PHE A 83 25.81 -7.32 17.15
N VAL A 84 26.06 -6.08 17.53
CA VAL A 84 25.23 -4.93 17.16
C VAL A 84 25.47 -4.58 15.69
N LEU A 85 24.39 -4.45 14.94
CA LEU A 85 24.39 -3.97 13.56
C LEU A 85 24.20 -2.46 13.55
N ASP A 86 25.25 -1.71 13.88
CA ASP A 86 25.20 -0.25 14.00
C ASP A 86 25.32 0.51 12.68
N GLN A 87 25.62 -0.20 11.58
CA GLN A 87 25.80 0.37 10.25
C GLN A 87 25.07 -0.45 9.19
N PRO A 88 24.48 0.21 8.18
CA PRO A 88 23.74 -0.49 7.16
C PRO A 88 24.65 -1.40 6.31
N GLY A 89 24.12 -2.53 5.88
CA GLY A 89 24.80 -3.50 5.00
C GLY A 89 25.70 -4.53 5.71
N LEU A 90 26.02 -4.34 7.00
CA LEU A 90 26.73 -5.35 7.80
C LEU A 90 25.95 -6.67 7.87
N ALA A 91 24.63 -6.59 8.04
CA ALA A 91 23.75 -7.75 8.12
C ALA A 91 23.81 -8.62 6.87
N ARG A 92 23.79 -7.99 5.69
CA ARG A 92 23.90 -8.66 4.39
C ARG A 92 25.24 -9.35 4.22
N ALA A 93 26.33 -8.66 4.57
CA ALA A 93 27.67 -9.23 4.52
C ALA A 93 27.84 -10.43 5.48
N LEU A 94 27.20 -10.37 6.66
CA LEU A 94 27.21 -11.47 7.63
C LEU A 94 26.40 -12.70 7.19
N SER A 95 25.50 -12.55 6.21
CA SER A 95 24.54 -13.58 5.78
C SER A 95 25.13 -14.66 4.87
N LEU A 96 26.40 -14.53 4.47
CA LEU A 96 27.14 -15.49 3.65
C LEU A 96 28.56 -15.67 4.21
N PRO A 97 29.18 -16.86 4.05
CA PRO A 97 30.57 -17.09 4.42
C PRO A 97 31.52 -16.10 3.76
N ALA A 98 32.57 -15.69 4.48
CA ALA A 98 33.55 -14.74 3.96
C ALA A 98 34.25 -15.22 2.67
N ASP A 99 34.29 -16.53 2.44
CA ASP A 99 35.01 -17.24 1.37
C ASP A 99 34.08 -18.04 0.43
N SER A 100 32.75 -17.85 0.48
CA SER A 100 31.80 -18.63 -0.33
C SER A 100 30.60 -17.79 -0.79
N THR A 101 30.06 -18.13 -1.97
CA THR A 101 28.83 -17.53 -2.52
C THR A 101 27.56 -18.24 -2.08
N SER A 102 27.67 -19.33 -1.31
CA SER A 102 26.52 -20.10 -0.80
C SER A 102 26.69 -20.50 0.67
N PHE A 103 25.55 -20.68 1.34
CA PHE A 103 25.42 -21.11 2.73
C PHE A 103 24.21 -22.03 2.90
N THR A 104 24.31 -23.02 3.78
CA THR A 104 23.23 -23.94 4.08
C THR A 104 23.24 -24.31 5.56
N SER A 105 22.07 -24.25 6.18
CA SER A 105 21.77 -24.83 7.50
C SER A 105 20.37 -25.47 7.46
N ASP A 106 19.96 -26.11 8.57
CA ASP A 106 18.59 -26.63 8.71
C ASP A 106 17.52 -25.53 8.69
N TYR A 107 17.94 -24.26 8.82
CA TYR A 107 17.07 -23.10 8.93
C TYR A 107 16.96 -22.32 7.62
N VAL A 108 18.05 -22.19 6.85
CA VAL A 108 18.09 -21.36 5.64
C VAL A 108 19.16 -21.81 4.65
N GLU A 109 18.81 -21.77 3.37
CA GLU A 109 19.75 -21.80 2.25
C GLU A 109 19.92 -20.39 1.69
N SER A 110 21.16 -19.87 1.63
CA SER A 110 21.46 -18.51 1.18
C SER A 110 22.46 -18.52 0.02
N TYR A 111 22.30 -17.62 -0.94
CA TYR A 111 23.13 -17.52 -2.13
C TYR A 111 23.40 -16.05 -2.50
N ARG A 112 24.63 -15.74 -2.90
CA ARG A 112 24.96 -14.51 -3.63
C ARG A 112 24.51 -14.68 -5.08
N VAL A 113 23.64 -13.80 -5.55
CA VAL A 113 23.12 -13.83 -6.93
C VAL A 113 23.49 -12.56 -7.69
N LEU A 114 23.42 -12.59 -9.03
CA LEU A 114 23.82 -11.45 -9.88
C LEU A 114 23.08 -10.13 -9.58
N GLY A 115 21.85 -10.18 -9.07
CA GLY A 115 21.05 -9.00 -8.72
C GLY A 115 20.86 -8.79 -7.21
N GLY A 116 21.73 -9.37 -6.37
CA GLY A 116 21.69 -9.19 -4.91
C GLY A 116 21.90 -10.46 -4.12
N VAL A 117 20.97 -10.81 -3.23
CA VAL A 117 21.05 -11.98 -2.34
C VAL A 117 19.74 -12.76 -2.33
N LEU A 118 19.85 -14.09 -2.40
CA LEU A 118 18.73 -15.03 -2.34
C LEU A 118 18.74 -15.80 -1.03
N HIS A 119 17.60 -15.85 -0.34
CA HIS A 119 17.40 -16.63 0.87
C HIS A 119 16.15 -17.52 0.79
N ASN A 120 16.35 -18.82 0.94
CA ASN A 120 15.31 -19.84 0.98
C ASN A 120 15.23 -20.43 2.39
N PRO A 121 14.37 -19.88 3.28
CA PRO A 121 14.20 -20.40 4.64
C PRO A 121 13.54 -21.77 4.62
N ARG A 122 13.62 -22.52 5.74
CA ARG A 122 13.01 -23.85 5.86
C ARG A 122 11.54 -23.86 5.45
N ASN A 123 10.75 -22.94 6.00
CA ASN A 123 9.34 -22.76 5.64
C ASN A 123 9.21 -21.68 4.55
N ASP A 124 8.54 -21.99 3.44
CA ASP A 124 8.44 -21.09 2.28
C ASP A 124 7.32 -20.05 2.40
N ARG A 125 6.46 -20.14 3.43
CA ARG A 125 5.28 -19.26 3.57
C ARG A 125 4.86 -19.06 5.02
N ARG A 126 4.12 -17.98 5.24
CA ARG A 126 3.47 -17.68 6.52
C ARG A 126 2.17 -18.45 6.69
N THR A 127 1.85 -18.82 7.93
CA THR A 127 0.55 -19.33 8.38
C THR A 127 -0.11 -18.29 9.29
N THR A 128 -1.44 -18.28 9.36
CA THR A 128 -2.22 -17.42 10.27
C THR A 128 -3.04 -18.21 11.28
N ALA A 129 -3.58 -19.35 10.88
CA ALA A 129 -4.38 -20.22 11.74
C ALA A 129 -3.55 -20.76 12.91
N GLY A 130 -3.94 -20.45 14.14
CA GLY A 130 -3.29 -20.94 15.36
C GLY A 130 -1.84 -20.47 15.53
N VAL A 131 -1.48 -19.30 14.99
CA VAL A 131 -0.10 -18.77 15.04
C VAL A 131 0.07 -17.68 16.10
N PHE A 132 -0.96 -16.89 16.39
CA PHE A 132 -0.85 -15.71 17.24
C PHE A 132 -1.26 -16.03 18.68
N HIS A 133 -0.26 -16.12 19.54
CA HIS A 133 -0.43 -16.40 20.96
C HIS A 133 -0.17 -15.13 21.80
N VAL A 134 -0.90 -14.96 22.88
CA VAL A 134 -0.80 -13.78 23.77
C VAL A 134 -0.74 -14.24 25.22
N ALA A 135 0.24 -13.72 25.96
CA ALA A 135 0.45 -14.04 27.37
C ALA A 135 -0.58 -13.35 28.27
N GLU A 136 -1.05 -14.09 29.28
CA GLU A 136 -1.85 -13.58 30.39
C GLU A 136 -1.01 -12.69 31.33
N GLY A 137 -1.68 -11.79 32.07
CA GLY A 137 -1.05 -10.89 33.04
C GLY A 137 -0.81 -9.46 32.52
N GLY A 138 -1.25 -9.16 31.29
CA GLY A 138 -1.24 -7.80 30.73
C GLY A 138 -2.64 -7.33 30.31
N LEU A 139 -2.69 -6.51 29.25
CA LEU A 139 -3.96 -6.07 28.65
C LEU A 139 -4.83 -7.27 28.20
N PRO A 140 -6.17 -7.10 28.11
CA PRO A 140 -7.08 -8.19 27.76
C PRO A 140 -6.69 -8.92 26.47
N ILE A 141 -6.90 -10.24 26.45
CA ILE A 141 -6.57 -11.09 25.30
C ILE A 141 -7.82 -11.17 24.39
N PRO A 142 -7.71 -10.83 23.10
CA PRO A 142 -8.83 -10.98 22.18
C PRO A 142 -9.30 -12.44 22.07
N ASP A 143 -10.59 -12.67 21.88
CA ASP A 143 -11.14 -14.02 21.85
C ASP A 143 -10.51 -14.91 20.76
N ASP A 144 -10.15 -14.33 19.60
CA ASP A 144 -9.58 -15.05 18.46
C ASP A 144 -8.12 -15.49 18.65
N LYS A 145 -7.44 -15.02 19.71
CA LYS A 145 -6.03 -15.35 20.00
C LYS A 145 -5.91 -16.57 20.92
N ILE A 146 -4.76 -17.23 20.87
CA ILE A 146 -4.43 -18.30 21.81
C ILE A 146 -3.93 -17.68 23.12
N ALA A 147 -4.60 -17.97 24.24
CA ALA A 147 -4.23 -17.48 25.56
C ALA A 147 -3.14 -18.35 26.18
N VAL A 148 -2.00 -17.76 26.56
CA VAL A 148 -0.84 -18.47 27.13
C VAL A 148 -0.64 -18.02 28.57
N SER A 149 -0.51 -18.96 29.49
CA SER A 149 -0.25 -18.61 30.89
C SER A 149 1.09 -17.88 31.04
N ARG A 150 1.15 -16.97 32.00
CA ARG A 150 2.36 -16.17 32.26
C ARG A 150 3.61 -17.03 32.52
N ASP A 151 3.44 -18.15 33.22
CA ASP A 151 4.54 -19.09 33.51
C ASP A 151 5.05 -19.81 32.25
N VAL A 152 4.14 -20.17 31.33
CA VAL A 152 4.52 -20.79 30.05
C VAL A 152 5.27 -19.78 29.18
N PHE A 153 4.80 -18.53 29.11
CA PHE A 153 5.52 -17.48 28.40
C PHE A 153 6.93 -17.25 28.98
N ALA A 154 7.06 -17.25 30.31
CA ALA A 154 8.36 -17.12 30.97
C ALA A 154 9.34 -18.24 30.57
N ARG A 155 8.87 -19.49 30.52
CA ARG A 155 9.69 -20.64 30.08
C ARG A 155 10.01 -20.59 28.58
N LEU A 156 9.05 -20.20 27.74
CA LEU A 156 9.29 -19.98 26.31
C LEU A 156 10.38 -18.93 26.09
N LEU A 157 10.33 -17.81 26.83
CA LEU A 157 11.35 -16.76 26.77
C LEU A 157 12.71 -17.25 27.27
N ALA A 158 12.75 -18.05 28.33
CA ALA A 158 13.99 -18.67 28.82
C ALA A 158 14.64 -19.54 27.73
N HIS A 159 13.87 -20.40 27.08
CA HIS A 159 14.37 -21.22 25.97
C HIS A 159 14.73 -20.38 24.74
N ALA A 160 14.03 -19.27 24.49
CA ALA A 160 14.30 -18.39 23.34
C ALA A 160 15.70 -17.74 23.42
N VAL A 161 16.18 -17.45 24.64
CA VAL A 161 17.51 -16.86 24.87
C VAL A 161 18.63 -17.91 25.04
N GLU A 162 18.29 -19.20 24.94
CA GLU A 162 19.21 -20.34 24.97
C GLU A 162 19.14 -21.18 23.68
N PRO A 163 19.44 -20.59 22.49
CA PRO A 163 19.44 -21.31 21.22
C PRO A 163 20.60 -22.31 21.12
N PRO A 164 20.46 -23.36 20.30
CA PRO A 164 21.54 -24.30 20.04
C PRO A 164 22.69 -23.68 19.24
N GLU A 165 23.89 -24.29 19.31
CA GLU A 165 25.12 -23.73 18.74
C GLU A 165 25.10 -23.57 17.22
N ASP A 166 24.44 -24.49 16.51
CA ASP A 166 24.26 -24.44 15.06
C ASP A 166 23.46 -23.20 14.63
N LEU A 167 22.40 -22.88 15.37
CA LEU A 167 21.57 -21.69 15.16
C LEU A 167 22.32 -20.38 15.52
N LEU A 168 23.24 -20.41 16.49
CA LEU A 168 24.08 -19.26 16.85
C LEU A 168 25.22 -18.98 15.86
N THR A 169 25.58 -19.94 15.02
CA THR A 169 26.75 -19.83 14.14
C THR A 169 26.52 -18.79 13.06
N LEU A 170 27.36 -17.75 13.01
CA LEU A 170 27.32 -16.72 11.96
C LEU A 170 27.68 -17.35 10.60
N PRO A 171 26.87 -17.16 9.54
CA PRO A 171 27.19 -17.68 8.20
C PRO A 171 28.58 -17.24 7.74
N TRP A 172 28.94 -15.98 7.99
CA TRP A 172 30.24 -15.39 7.66
C TRP A 172 31.47 -16.16 8.17
N ALA A 173 31.39 -16.73 9.38
CA ALA A 173 32.48 -17.49 9.99
C ALA A 173 32.25 -19.02 9.97
N SER A 174 31.17 -19.49 9.33
CA SER A 174 30.72 -20.90 9.42
C SER A 174 31.72 -21.93 8.90
N ARG A 175 32.65 -21.52 8.02
CA ARG A 175 33.67 -22.38 7.38
C ARG A 175 35.03 -22.34 8.08
N GLN A 176 35.13 -21.64 9.20
CA GLN A 176 36.37 -21.52 9.99
C GLN A 176 36.53 -22.71 10.95
N GLU A 177 37.75 -22.93 11.45
CA GLU A 177 38.02 -24.01 12.42
C GLU A 177 37.25 -23.82 13.74
N ASP A 178 37.14 -22.58 14.20
CA ASP A 178 36.28 -22.18 15.32
C ASP A 178 35.27 -21.11 14.86
N PRO A 179 34.07 -21.52 14.39
CA PRO A 179 33.06 -20.60 13.92
C PRO A 179 32.57 -19.65 15.02
N ALA A 180 32.44 -18.37 14.67
CA ALA A 180 31.87 -17.37 15.57
C ALA A 180 30.39 -17.68 15.87
N ARG A 181 30.05 -17.73 17.16
CA ARG A 181 28.70 -18.00 17.67
C ARG A 181 28.24 -16.87 18.58
N CYS A 182 27.19 -16.15 18.19
CA CYS A 182 26.63 -15.08 19.00
C CYS A 182 25.20 -14.75 18.59
N PHE A 183 24.50 -13.97 19.42
CA PHE A 183 23.32 -13.23 18.98
C PHE A 183 23.73 -12.02 18.16
N VAL A 184 22.94 -11.67 17.15
CA VAL A 184 22.97 -10.40 16.42
C VAL A 184 21.81 -9.53 16.88
N SER A 185 21.98 -8.20 16.86
CA SER A 185 20.89 -7.29 17.19
C SER A 185 20.86 -6.01 16.34
N LEU A 186 19.65 -5.45 16.21
CA LEU A 186 19.36 -4.25 15.40
C LEU A 186 18.40 -3.32 16.15
N LEU A 187 18.63 -2.02 16.04
CA LEU A 187 17.68 -0.98 16.47
C LEU A 187 16.91 -0.50 15.24
N LEU A 188 15.58 -0.46 15.33
CA LEU A 188 14.70 0.14 14.33
C LEU A 188 13.95 1.33 14.94
N ARG A 189 13.61 2.32 14.11
CA ARG A 189 12.79 3.48 14.47
C ARG A 189 11.58 3.63 13.54
N PRO A 190 10.67 2.64 13.47
CA PRO A 190 9.57 2.67 12.53
C PRO A 190 8.57 3.79 12.86
N VAL A 191 8.10 4.49 11.82
CA VAL A 191 7.14 5.59 11.93
C VAL A 191 5.78 5.09 12.44
N VAL A 192 5.18 5.85 13.35
CA VAL A 192 3.84 5.61 13.91
C VAL A 192 2.95 6.84 13.76
N VAL A 193 3.52 8.04 13.84
CA VAL A 193 2.80 9.31 13.72
C VAL A 193 3.36 10.03 12.49
N PRO A 194 2.55 10.24 11.42
CA PRO A 194 2.96 11.04 10.28
C PRO A 194 3.18 12.51 10.62
N GLU A 195 4.08 13.15 9.87
CA GLU A 195 4.20 14.61 9.85
C GLU A 195 2.99 15.25 9.14
N VAL A 196 2.43 16.28 9.77
CA VAL A 196 1.42 17.17 9.17
C VAL A 196 1.78 18.60 9.55
N PRO A 197 2.21 19.45 8.60
CA PRO A 197 2.57 20.84 8.86
C PRO A 197 1.47 21.59 9.62
N GLY A 198 1.86 22.26 10.71
CA GLY A 198 0.95 22.98 11.59
C GLY A 198 0.11 22.12 12.56
N PHE A 199 0.35 20.80 12.62
CA PHE A 199 -0.39 19.88 13.51
C PHE A 199 0.54 18.89 14.25
N SER A 200 1.31 18.07 13.53
CA SER A 200 2.14 16.99 14.11
C SER A 200 3.53 16.92 13.49
N ALA A 201 4.53 16.67 14.33
CA ALA A 201 5.85 16.20 13.89
C ALA A 201 5.81 14.68 13.69
N GLU A 202 6.68 14.16 12.81
CA GLU A 202 6.84 12.71 12.67
C GLU A 202 7.33 12.10 13.99
N ARG A 203 6.73 10.97 14.39
CA ARG A 203 7.19 10.20 15.56
C ARG A 203 7.29 8.72 15.25
N SER A 204 8.32 8.11 15.79
CA SER A 204 8.58 6.67 15.71
C SER A 204 8.50 5.99 17.08
N MET A 205 8.21 4.70 17.10
CA MET A 205 8.60 3.88 18.26
C MET A 205 10.04 3.40 18.09
N GLU A 206 10.61 2.76 19.10
CA GLU A 206 11.86 2.00 18.96
C GLU A 206 11.60 0.50 19.04
N ILE A 207 12.27 -0.30 18.20
CA ILE A 207 12.20 -1.76 18.25
C ILE A 207 13.61 -2.34 18.32
N ARG A 208 13.82 -3.26 19.26
CA ARG A 208 15.02 -4.09 19.36
C ARG A 208 14.77 -5.44 18.74
N PHE A 209 15.41 -5.69 17.60
CA PHE A 209 15.40 -7.00 16.94
C PHE A 209 16.59 -7.82 17.41
N ILE A 210 16.35 -9.01 17.94
CA ILE A 210 17.36 -9.93 18.48
C ILE A 210 17.20 -11.27 17.77
N ALA A 211 18.29 -11.80 17.22
CA ALA A 211 18.27 -13.11 16.58
C ALA A 211 19.58 -13.86 16.81
N PRO A 212 19.57 -15.19 16.83
CA PRO A 212 20.79 -15.99 16.70
C PRO A 212 21.54 -15.66 15.40
N GLY A 213 22.87 -15.75 15.42
CA GLY A 213 23.72 -15.38 14.29
C GLY A 213 23.40 -16.09 12.97
N GLY A 214 22.94 -17.35 13.02
CA GLY A 214 22.51 -18.11 11.84
C GLY A 214 21.32 -17.49 11.10
N LEU A 215 20.58 -16.58 11.73
CA LEU A 215 19.41 -15.90 11.17
C LEU A 215 19.67 -14.42 10.84
N VAL A 216 20.93 -13.99 10.69
CA VAL A 216 21.26 -12.59 10.39
C VAL A 216 20.64 -12.05 9.09
N SER A 217 20.29 -12.92 8.14
CA SER A 217 19.49 -12.55 6.95
C SER A 217 18.12 -11.93 7.30
N ASN A 218 17.51 -12.30 8.42
CA ASN A 218 16.27 -11.68 8.89
C ASN A 218 16.48 -10.23 9.35
N LEU A 219 17.68 -9.88 9.83
CA LEU A 219 18.03 -8.52 10.23
C LEU A 219 18.34 -7.66 9.00
N ASP A 220 19.03 -8.20 7.98
CA ASP A 220 19.16 -7.54 6.65
C ASP A 220 17.77 -7.22 6.08
N PHE A 221 16.86 -8.19 6.16
CA PHE A 221 15.49 -8.03 5.68
C PHE A 221 14.75 -6.86 6.35
N VAL A 222 14.71 -6.77 7.68
CA VAL A 222 13.98 -5.69 8.37
C VAL A 222 14.73 -4.35 8.34
N GLU A 223 16.06 -4.36 8.30
CA GLU A 223 16.89 -3.17 8.11
C GLU A 223 16.60 -2.51 6.77
N GLY A 224 16.50 -3.27 5.69
CA GLY A 224 16.16 -2.74 4.37
C GLY A 224 14.77 -2.09 4.32
N ILE A 225 13.79 -2.65 5.04
CA ILE A 225 12.41 -2.14 5.03
C ILE A 225 12.28 -0.88 5.91
N PHE A 226 12.82 -0.91 7.12
CA PHE A 226 12.55 0.10 8.17
C PHE A 226 13.75 0.98 8.53
N GLY A 227 14.90 0.80 7.86
CA GLY A 227 16.14 1.53 8.12
C GLY A 227 16.94 0.98 9.31
N ASN A 228 18.17 1.46 9.45
CA ASN A 228 19.06 1.16 10.58
C ASN A 228 19.04 2.32 11.60
N GLY A 229 18.67 2.05 12.84
CA GLY A 229 18.61 3.03 13.92
C GLY A 229 19.95 3.36 14.59
N GLY A 230 21.05 2.76 14.12
CA GLY A 230 22.40 2.94 14.66
C GLY A 230 22.70 2.11 15.91
N ASP A 231 23.83 2.41 16.55
CA ASP A 231 24.24 1.78 17.81
C ASP A 231 23.33 2.23 18.98
N PRO A 232 22.54 1.32 19.60
CA PRO A 232 21.63 1.69 20.69
C PRO A 232 22.34 2.08 21.99
N TYR A 233 23.65 1.85 22.12
CA TYR A 233 24.42 2.25 23.30
C TYR A 233 24.78 3.75 23.29
N LEU A 234 24.62 4.42 22.14
CA LEU A 234 24.90 5.84 21.99
C LEU A 234 23.70 6.70 22.44
N PRO A 235 23.91 7.75 23.26
CA PRO A 235 22.85 8.69 23.65
C PRO A 235 22.14 9.37 22.47
N GLU A 236 22.83 9.53 21.33
CA GLU A 236 22.25 10.03 20.08
C GLU A 236 21.05 9.19 19.60
N ASN A 237 21.09 7.89 19.87
CA ASN A 237 20.10 6.91 19.42
C ASN A 237 19.15 6.46 20.54
N ASP A 238 19.30 6.98 21.76
CA ASP A 238 18.35 6.73 22.85
C ASP A 238 17.10 7.59 22.69
N SER A 239 15.98 6.93 22.39
CA SER A 239 14.71 7.59 22.12
C SER A 239 14.21 8.51 23.25
N SER A 240 14.55 8.21 24.52
CA SER A 240 14.13 9.06 25.64
C SER A 240 14.81 10.43 25.68
N LEU A 241 15.95 10.59 25.01
CA LEU A 241 16.70 11.85 24.94
C LEU A 241 16.26 12.74 23.76
N ALA A 242 15.39 12.25 22.89
CA ALA A 242 14.76 12.99 21.80
C ALA A 242 13.22 12.84 21.86
N PRO A 243 12.57 13.34 22.93
CA PRO A 243 11.17 13.06 23.20
C PRO A 243 10.18 13.63 22.17
N GLU A 244 10.63 14.59 21.35
CA GLU A 244 9.82 15.24 20.33
C GLU A 244 9.48 14.33 19.14
N SER A 245 10.32 13.33 18.87
CA SER A 245 10.23 12.47 17.67
C SER A 245 9.99 10.99 17.98
N TRP A 246 9.61 10.66 19.22
CA TRP A 246 9.21 9.30 19.59
C TRP A 246 7.84 9.22 20.22
N THR A 247 7.26 8.02 20.19
CA THR A 247 5.95 7.75 20.78
C THR A 247 6.03 7.46 22.27
N GLY A 248 7.19 7.20 22.87
CA GLY A 248 7.30 6.71 24.25
C GLY A 248 7.13 5.20 24.39
N HIS A 249 7.09 4.46 23.28
CA HIS A 249 6.87 3.00 23.27
C HIS A 249 8.10 2.24 22.79
N THR A 250 8.29 1.04 23.33
CA THR A 250 9.45 0.18 23.05
C THR A 250 9.00 -1.22 22.65
N GLY A 251 9.57 -1.75 21.58
CA GLY A 251 9.32 -3.07 21.06
C GLY A 251 10.53 -4.00 21.18
N CYS A 252 10.28 -5.29 21.32
CA CYS A 252 11.30 -6.34 21.27
C CYS A 252 10.81 -7.51 20.42
N VAL A 253 11.66 -7.99 19.51
CA VAL A 253 11.42 -9.20 18.72
C VAL A 253 12.58 -10.16 18.90
N ILE A 254 12.28 -11.42 19.23
CA ILE A 254 13.27 -12.50 19.41
C ILE A 254 12.95 -13.64 18.45
N LEU A 255 13.86 -13.96 17.54
CA LEU A 255 13.73 -15.12 16.64
C LEU A 255 14.25 -16.39 17.31
N ALA A 256 13.42 -17.43 17.38
CA ALA A 256 13.71 -18.67 18.10
C ALA A 256 13.02 -19.89 17.46
N PRO A 257 13.37 -20.27 16.20
CA PRO A 257 12.71 -21.38 15.49
C PRO A 257 12.85 -22.75 16.18
N HIS A 258 13.85 -22.92 17.06
CA HIS A 258 14.05 -24.15 17.84
C HIS A 258 12.92 -24.45 18.83
N LEU A 259 12.11 -23.45 19.21
CA LEU A 259 11.01 -23.63 20.15
C LEU A 259 9.88 -24.55 19.65
N THR A 260 9.81 -24.81 18.35
CA THR A 260 8.84 -25.76 17.77
C THR A 260 9.08 -27.21 18.19
N THR A 261 10.20 -27.49 18.85
CA THR A 261 10.55 -28.83 19.36
C THR A 261 10.15 -29.05 20.82
N LEU A 262 9.71 -28.01 21.52
CA LEU A 262 9.38 -28.10 22.93
C LEU A 262 8.04 -28.81 23.16
N THR A 263 7.95 -29.61 24.21
CA THR A 263 6.70 -30.26 24.60
C THR A 263 5.78 -29.31 25.38
N LYS A 264 4.47 -29.54 25.32
CA LYS A 264 3.50 -28.80 26.15
C LYS A 264 3.75 -29.03 27.64
N LYS A 265 4.11 -30.27 28.01
CA LYS A 265 4.33 -30.67 29.40
C LYS A 265 5.56 -30.00 30.01
N GLU A 266 6.70 -29.95 29.32
CA GLU A 266 7.91 -29.32 29.86
C GLU A 266 7.76 -27.79 30.04
N LEU A 267 6.91 -27.17 29.23
CA LEU A 267 6.51 -25.77 29.39
C LEU A 267 5.55 -25.55 30.56
N GLY A 268 5.06 -26.61 31.19
CA GLY A 268 4.16 -26.56 32.34
C GLY A 268 2.70 -26.34 32.00
N LEU A 269 2.25 -26.69 30.78
CA LEU A 269 0.82 -26.70 30.45
C LEU A 269 0.09 -27.83 31.20
N PRO A 270 -1.19 -27.64 31.53
CA PRO A 270 -1.98 -28.65 32.25
C PRO A 270 -2.28 -29.87 31.37
N SER A 271 -2.58 -30.99 32.03
CA SER A 271 -3.20 -32.13 31.37
C SER A 271 -4.60 -31.75 30.84
N TRP A 272 -5.12 -32.50 29.87
CA TRP A 272 -6.44 -32.24 29.27
C TRP A 272 -7.56 -32.23 30.33
N GLU A 273 -7.48 -33.10 31.32
CA GLU A 273 -8.45 -33.24 32.40
C GLU A 273 -8.49 -32.00 33.31
N GLU A 274 -7.35 -31.35 33.52
CA GLU A 274 -7.20 -30.15 34.36
C GLU A 274 -7.42 -28.85 33.59
N ALA A 275 -7.47 -28.91 32.26
CA ALA A 275 -7.60 -27.76 31.39
C ALA A 275 -9.02 -27.18 31.36
N THR A 276 -9.12 -25.85 31.31
CA THR A 276 -10.37 -25.14 31.03
C THR A 276 -10.83 -25.36 29.59
N GLU A 277 -12.09 -25.07 29.28
CA GLU A 277 -12.60 -25.13 27.90
C GLU A 277 -11.82 -24.21 26.95
N ARG A 278 -11.41 -23.02 27.42
CA ARG A 278 -10.56 -22.11 26.64
C ARG A 278 -9.20 -22.74 26.34
N GLN A 279 -8.54 -23.34 27.33
CA GLN A 279 -7.26 -24.03 27.14
C GLN A 279 -7.39 -25.21 26.16
N ARG A 280 -8.49 -25.96 26.23
CA ARG A 280 -8.80 -27.06 25.28
C ARG A 280 -8.99 -26.54 23.86
N ARG A 281 -9.78 -25.48 23.69
CA ARG A 281 -10.01 -24.80 22.40
C ARG A 281 -8.70 -24.32 21.78
N ASP A 282 -7.85 -23.71 22.59
CA ASP A 282 -6.59 -23.11 22.16
C ASP A 282 -5.44 -24.13 22.03
N GLY A 283 -5.69 -25.41 22.38
CA GLY A 283 -4.67 -26.45 22.40
C GLY A 283 -3.57 -26.24 23.47
N GLN A 284 -3.84 -25.43 24.49
CA GLN A 284 -2.96 -25.11 25.62
C GLN A 284 -3.10 -26.12 26.77
N CYS A 285 -3.13 -27.39 26.40
CA CYS A 285 -3.14 -28.56 27.27
C CYS A 285 -2.71 -29.79 26.48
N TRP A 286 -2.40 -30.89 27.16
CA TRP A 286 -1.91 -32.13 26.55
C TRP A 286 -2.66 -33.36 27.04
N LYS A 287 -2.88 -34.34 26.16
CA LYS A 287 -3.37 -35.69 26.47
C LYS A 287 -2.21 -36.69 26.53
N ASP A 288 -1.21 -36.49 25.69
CA ASP A 288 0.05 -37.23 25.67
C ASP A 288 1.21 -36.31 26.09
N GLU A 289 2.08 -36.79 26.97
CA GLU A 289 3.24 -36.06 27.47
C GLU A 289 4.20 -35.63 26.36
N ALA A 290 4.22 -36.35 25.23
CA ALA A 290 5.05 -36.07 24.06
C ALA A 290 4.44 -35.02 23.11
N GLU A 291 3.26 -34.47 23.38
CA GLU A 291 2.65 -33.46 22.53
C GLU A 291 3.52 -32.20 22.45
N LEU A 292 3.91 -31.84 21.23
CA LEU A 292 4.65 -30.61 20.95
C LEU A 292 3.78 -29.37 21.14
N TYR A 293 4.39 -28.30 21.61
CA TYR A 293 3.76 -26.99 21.68
C TYR A 293 3.33 -26.56 20.28
N ASN A 294 2.10 -26.05 20.16
CA ASN A 294 1.42 -25.76 18.89
C ASN A 294 1.46 -26.90 17.84
N GLY A 295 1.59 -28.16 18.28
CA GLY A 295 1.74 -29.30 17.38
C GLY A 295 3.02 -29.26 16.54
N GLY A 296 4.08 -28.59 17.02
CA GLY A 296 5.34 -28.44 16.31
C GLY A 296 5.31 -27.47 15.14
N LYS A 297 4.27 -26.63 15.06
CA LYS A 297 4.12 -25.60 14.01
C LYS A 297 4.66 -24.26 14.47
N ALA A 298 4.95 -23.39 13.50
CA ALA A 298 5.32 -22.00 13.74
C ALA A 298 4.27 -21.26 14.59
N PHE A 299 4.73 -20.42 15.50
CA PHE A 299 3.89 -19.51 16.28
C PHE A 299 4.65 -18.23 16.60
N LYS A 300 3.92 -17.21 17.05
CA LYS A 300 4.47 -16.07 17.76
C LYS A 300 3.76 -15.90 19.10
N CYS A 301 4.51 -15.56 20.15
CA CYS A 301 3.97 -15.36 21.49
C CYS A 301 4.31 -13.96 22.00
N VAL A 302 3.29 -13.19 22.36
CA VAL A 302 3.41 -11.77 22.70
C VAL A 302 3.09 -11.52 24.17
N ALA A 303 3.90 -10.70 24.85
CA ALA A 303 3.59 -10.09 26.14
C ALA A 303 3.60 -8.56 26.00
N ARG A 304 2.56 -7.91 26.55
CA ARG A 304 2.34 -6.46 26.47
C ARG A 304 1.28 -6.01 27.46
N ASP A 305 1.35 -4.76 27.88
CA ASP A 305 0.31 -4.08 28.66
C ASP A 305 0.29 -2.56 28.40
N GLU A 306 -0.35 -1.77 29.25
CA GLU A 306 -0.50 -0.31 29.11
C GLU A 306 0.79 0.50 29.30
N ARG A 307 1.89 -0.12 29.78
CA ARG A 307 3.16 0.58 30.06
C ARG A 307 3.98 0.95 28.82
N GLY A 308 3.51 0.59 27.63
CA GLY A 308 4.16 0.97 26.37
C GLY A 308 5.29 0.05 25.92
N VAL A 309 5.41 -1.16 26.48
CA VAL A 309 6.41 -2.17 26.05
C VAL A 309 5.74 -3.42 25.53
N ILE A 310 6.16 -3.87 24.33
CA ILE A 310 5.68 -5.09 23.67
C ILE A 310 6.85 -6.02 23.34
N VAL A 311 6.77 -7.28 23.76
CA VAL A 311 7.80 -8.30 23.55
C VAL A 311 7.20 -9.49 22.81
N THR A 312 7.80 -9.86 21.68
CA THR A 312 7.35 -10.98 20.86
C THR A 312 8.46 -11.98 20.60
N ILE A 313 8.16 -13.26 20.83
CA ILE A 313 8.99 -14.39 20.43
C ILE A 313 8.40 -14.99 19.14
N ILE A 314 9.22 -15.23 18.13
CA ILE A 314 8.80 -15.85 16.85
C ILE A 314 9.50 -17.21 16.70
N ALA A 315 8.72 -18.29 16.67
CA ALA A 315 9.20 -19.66 16.50
C ALA A 315 9.22 -20.10 15.02
N ASP A 316 9.79 -19.25 14.16
CA ASP A 316 10.04 -19.50 12.74
C ASP A 316 11.00 -18.42 12.20
N ASN A 317 11.63 -18.65 11.05
CA ASN A 317 12.54 -17.69 10.42
C ASN A 317 12.08 -17.20 9.05
N TYR A 318 10.86 -17.52 8.59
CA TYR A 318 10.34 -16.93 7.36
C TYR A 318 10.16 -15.42 7.52
N PHE A 319 10.77 -14.66 6.61
CA PHE A 319 10.87 -13.19 6.64
C PHE A 319 9.54 -12.46 6.80
N GLY A 320 8.44 -13.03 6.27
CA GLY A 320 7.12 -12.43 6.39
C GLY A 320 6.61 -12.30 7.83
N TYR A 321 7.07 -13.13 8.78
CA TYR A 321 6.76 -12.95 10.20
C TYR A 321 7.47 -11.73 10.77
N CYS A 322 8.74 -11.49 10.41
CA CYS A 322 9.50 -10.33 10.87
C CYS A 322 8.85 -9.02 10.44
N LYS A 323 8.52 -8.88 9.14
CA LYS A 323 7.81 -7.70 8.62
C LYS A 323 6.48 -7.46 9.35
N LYS A 324 5.67 -8.51 9.50
CA LYS A 324 4.34 -8.39 10.09
C LYS A 324 4.37 -8.24 11.62
N GLU A 325 5.47 -8.57 12.28
CA GLU A 325 5.62 -8.27 13.70
C GLU A 325 5.98 -6.81 13.94
N VAL A 326 6.79 -6.18 13.08
CA VAL A 326 6.96 -4.72 13.11
C VAL A 326 5.61 -4.03 12.93
N LYS A 327 4.77 -4.49 11.98
CA LYS A 327 3.38 -4.03 11.83
C LYS A 327 2.58 -4.12 13.13
N THR A 328 2.64 -5.28 13.81
CA THR A 328 1.95 -5.49 15.09
C THR A 328 2.40 -4.51 16.18
N GLN A 329 3.70 -4.24 16.27
CA GLN A 329 4.23 -3.32 17.27
C GLN A 329 3.93 -1.86 16.95
N ILE A 330 3.90 -1.46 15.67
CA ILE A 330 3.40 -0.15 15.23
C ILE A 330 1.92 0.00 15.63
N GLY A 331 1.08 -1.01 15.36
CA GLY A 331 -0.34 -0.99 15.74
C GLY A 331 -0.56 -0.87 17.25
N TYR A 332 0.23 -1.59 18.05
CA TYR A 332 0.25 -1.44 19.50
C TYR A 332 0.62 0.00 19.91
N SER A 333 1.69 0.56 19.32
CA SER A 333 2.11 1.94 19.61
C SER A 333 1.05 2.97 19.21
N ALA A 334 0.38 2.78 18.07
CA ALA A 334 -0.69 3.67 17.60
C ALA A 334 -1.87 3.69 18.58
N ASN A 335 -2.31 2.50 19.03
CA ASN A 335 -3.42 2.36 19.98
C ASN A 335 -3.14 3.04 21.34
N LEU A 336 -1.91 2.94 21.85
CA LEU A 336 -1.52 3.59 23.11
C LEU A 336 -1.19 5.09 22.93
N PHE A 337 -0.85 5.53 21.73
CA PHE A 337 -0.53 6.94 21.46
C PHE A 337 -1.79 7.81 21.29
N GLY A 338 -2.83 7.28 20.63
CA GLY A 338 -4.05 8.01 20.29
C GLY A 338 -3.87 8.99 19.12
N CYS A 339 -4.97 9.50 18.56
CA CYS A 339 -5.04 10.36 17.36
C CYS A 339 -4.58 9.73 16.03
N VAL A 340 -3.93 8.56 16.07
CA VAL A 340 -3.33 7.88 14.91
C VAL A 340 -3.86 6.47 14.75
N GLU A 341 -3.66 5.92 13.56
CA GLU A 341 -4.01 4.54 13.22
C GLU A 341 -2.83 3.86 12.54
N GLU A 342 -2.73 2.55 12.74
CA GLU A 342 -1.93 1.68 11.87
C GLU A 342 -2.90 0.92 10.97
N GLU A 343 -2.64 0.89 9.67
CA GLU A 343 -3.57 0.35 8.70
C GLU A 343 -2.93 -0.66 7.76
N HIS A 344 -3.70 -1.68 7.39
CA HIS A 344 -3.39 -2.58 6.30
C HIS A 344 -4.04 -2.04 5.02
N ALA A 345 -3.37 -1.08 4.40
CA ALA A 345 -3.94 -0.28 3.32
C ALA A 345 -2.91 0.00 2.21
N GLY A 346 -3.42 0.11 0.98
CA GLY A 346 -2.67 0.62 -0.18
C GLY A 346 -3.23 1.96 -0.62
N GLY A 347 -2.47 2.74 -1.40
CA GLY A 347 -2.91 4.07 -1.78
C GLY A 347 -2.04 4.73 -2.84
N ALA A 348 -2.61 5.70 -3.55
CA ALA A 348 -1.90 6.52 -4.51
C ALA A 348 -2.55 7.89 -4.70
N VAL A 349 -1.72 8.91 -4.95
CA VAL A 349 -2.17 10.18 -5.52
C VAL A 349 -2.24 10.02 -7.04
N ALA A 350 -3.43 10.20 -7.60
CA ALA A 350 -3.69 10.08 -9.03
C ALA A 350 -3.88 11.46 -9.68
N TYR A 351 -3.15 11.70 -10.77
CA TYR A 351 -3.24 12.90 -11.61
C TYR A 351 -3.83 12.51 -12.97
N PRO A 352 -5.03 12.98 -13.35
CA PRO A 352 -5.63 12.65 -14.62
C PRO A 352 -4.72 12.99 -15.80
N ARG A 353 -4.58 12.04 -16.74
CA ARG A 353 -3.82 12.24 -17.98
C ARG A 353 -4.70 12.15 -19.21
N TYR A 354 -4.22 12.82 -20.25
CA TYR A 354 -4.89 12.95 -21.53
C TYR A 354 -3.91 12.68 -22.67
N ASN A 355 -4.35 11.95 -23.69
CA ASN A 355 -3.67 11.89 -24.96
C ASN A 355 -4.05 13.14 -25.77
N LEU A 356 -3.09 14.04 -25.96
CA LEU A 356 -3.29 15.34 -26.63
C LEU A 356 -2.98 15.27 -28.13
N SER A 357 -2.71 14.07 -28.67
CA SER A 357 -2.41 13.85 -30.10
C SER A 357 -1.14 14.58 -30.55
N GLN A 358 -1.14 15.11 -31.79
CA GLN A 358 -0.01 15.78 -32.42
C GLN A 358 0.05 17.29 -32.16
N GLU A 359 -1.10 17.92 -31.90
CA GLU A 359 -1.26 19.38 -31.80
C GLU A 359 -2.15 19.72 -30.60
N TYR A 360 -1.73 20.64 -29.74
CA TYR A 360 -2.47 21.04 -28.55
C TYR A 360 -2.23 22.51 -28.20
N THR A 361 -3.25 23.20 -27.70
CA THR A 361 -3.11 24.53 -27.10
C THR A 361 -3.59 24.46 -25.66
N ASP A 362 -2.83 25.03 -24.73
CA ASP A 362 -3.26 25.12 -23.34
C ASP A 362 -4.55 25.96 -23.22
N VAL A 363 -5.54 25.38 -22.56
CA VAL A 363 -6.84 25.99 -22.26
C VAL A 363 -7.25 25.78 -20.80
N HIS A 364 -6.35 25.23 -19.98
CA HIS A 364 -6.64 24.86 -18.59
C HIS A 364 -6.06 25.85 -17.59
N THR A 365 -5.12 26.70 -18.00
CA THR A 365 -4.61 27.78 -17.15
C THR A 365 -5.71 28.82 -16.91
N PRO A 366 -6.09 29.11 -15.65
CA PRO A 366 -7.11 30.11 -15.34
C PRO A 366 -6.72 31.50 -15.85
N GLU A 367 -7.72 32.29 -16.24
CA GLU A 367 -7.51 33.69 -16.62
C GLU A 367 -6.89 34.46 -15.46
N GLY A 368 -5.82 35.21 -15.72
CA GLY A 368 -5.10 36.00 -14.72
C GLY A 368 -3.91 35.30 -14.07
N LEU A 369 -3.77 33.97 -14.16
CA LEU A 369 -2.58 33.26 -13.67
C LEU A 369 -1.49 33.28 -14.75
N THR A 370 -0.37 33.94 -14.47
CA THR A 370 0.73 34.12 -15.43
C THR A 370 2.03 33.47 -14.97
N LEU A 371 2.97 33.27 -15.90
CA LEU A 371 4.28 32.74 -15.57
C LEU A 371 5.10 33.72 -14.72
N GLU A 372 4.94 35.02 -14.93
CA GLU A 372 5.60 36.06 -14.13
C GLU A 372 5.20 35.94 -12.66
N HIS A 373 3.89 35.76 -12.37
CA HIS A 373 3.39 35.54 -11.01
C HIS A 373 4.05 34.32 -10.35
N VAL A 374 4.15 33.21 -11.08
CA VAL A 374 4.83 31.99 -10.58
C VAL A 374 6.30 32.25 -10.24
N ILE A 375 7.02 32.97 -11.09
CA ILE A 375 8.44 33.28 -10.88
C ILE A 375 8.61 34.24 -9.69
N GLU A 376 7.76 35.27 -9.58
CA GLU A 376 7.79 36.25 -8.50
C GLU A 376 7.55 35.61 -7.13
N ARG A 377 6.65 34.61 -7.07
CA ARG A 377 6.40 33.84 -5.84
C ARG A 377 7.49 32.84 -5.48
N ASN A 378 8.42 32.54 -6.39
CA ASN A 378 9.43 31.50 -6.22
C ASN A 378 10.85 32.03 -6.54
N PRO A 379 11.34 33.03 -5.79
CA PRO A 379 12.62 33.68 -6.10
C PRO A 379 13.78 32.69 -6.05
N GLY A 380 14.60 32.67 -7.12
CA GLY A 380 15.78 31.81 -7.18
C GLY A 380 15.50 30.32 -7.42
N ARG A 381 14.26 29.95 -7.80
CA ARG A 381 13.92 28.57 -8.21
C ARG A 381 13.91 28.38 -9.73
N PHE A 382 13.74 29.47 -10.48
CA PHE A 382 13.61 29.46 -11.94
C PHE A 382 14.58 30.43 -12.62
N GLU A 383 15.08 30.06 -13.79
CA GLU A 383 15.86 30.91 -14.69
C GLU A 383 14.96 31.37 -15.85
N THR A 384 14.59 32.65 -15.88
CA THR A 384 13.78 33.24 -16.95
C THR A 384 14.57 33.36 -18.26
N ARG A 385 13.92 33.09 -19.40
CA ARG A 385 14.49 33.19 -20.76
C ARG A 385 13.94 34.41 -21.50
N GLU A 386 14.69 34.89 -22.50
CA GLU A 386 14.29 36.05 -23.32
C GLU A 386 13.03 35.82 -24.17
N ASP A 387 12.71 34.55 -24.46
CA ASP A 387 11.49 34.15 -25.18
C ASP A 387 10.22 34.19 -24.31
N GLY A 388 10.37 34.41 -22.99
CA GLY A 388 9.27 34.44 -22.03
C GLY A 388 8.97 33.09 -21.37
N SER A 389 9.73 32.03 -21.65
CA SER A 389 9.72 30.79 -20.85
C SER A 389 10.63 30.90 -19.63
N ALA A 390 10.59 29.88 -18.75
CA ALA A 390 11.56 29.74 -17.68
C ALA A 390 11.95 28.28 -17.48
N VAL A 391 13.10 28.02 -16.86
CA VAL A 391 13.60 26.67 -16.60
C VAL A 391 13.80 26.47 -15.11
N ALA A 392 13.43 25.31 -14.57
CA ALA A 392 13.72 24.97 -13.18
C ALA A 392 15.24 24.81 -12.98
N ILE A 393 15.79 25.44 -11.94
CA ILE A 393 17.24 25.43 -11.70
C ILE A 393 17.73 24.04 -11.29
N ASP A 394 16.93 23.31 -10.50
CA ASP A 394 17.29 21.99 -9.97
C ASP A 394 17.12 20.86 -11.01
N ASP A 395 16.28 21.06 -12.03
CA ASP A 395 16.09 20.13 -13.15
C ASP A 395 15.84 20.90 -14.46
N PRO A 396 16.87 21.07 -15.32
CA PRO A 396 16.72 21.83 -16.55
C PRO A 396 15.84 21.14 -17.60
N THR A 397 15.42 19.89 -17.38
CA THR A 397 14.45 19.20 -18.23
C THR A 397 13.00 19.64 -17.93
N VAL A 398 12.78 20.41 -16.85
CA VAL A 398 11.48 21.00 -16.52
C VAL A 398 11.45 22.45 -16.99
N VAL A 399 10.59 22.72 -17.98
CA VAL A 399 10.49 24.02 -18.65
C VAL A 399 9.11 24.61 -18.42
N LEU A 400 9.05 25.76 -17.78
CA LEU A 400 7.82 26.52 -17.58
C LEU A 400 7.52 27.34 -18.83
N VAL A 401 6.28 27.28 -19.30
CA VAL A 401 5.83 28.02 -20.48
C VAL A 401 4.61 28.90 -20.16
N PRO A 402 4.38 29.99 -20.90
CA PRO A 402 3.22 30.86 -20.64
C PRO A 402 1.87 30.17 -20.82
N ALA A 403 0.84 30.73 -20.18
CA ALA A 403 -0.55 30.33 -20.38
C ALA A 403 -0.93 30.42 -21.86
N GLY A 404 -1.67 29.42 -22.36
CA GLY A 404 -2.11 29.41 -23.76
C GLY A 404 -1.05 29.00 -24.79
N ALA A 405 0.10 28.46 -24.36
CA ALA A 405 1.11 27.93 -25.27
C ALA A 405 0.54 26.82 -26.18
N HIS A 406 1.02 26.78 -27.43
CA HIS A 406 0.67 25.80 -28.45
C HIS A 406 1.82 24.82 -28.69
N TYR A 407 1.53 23.53 -28.77
CA TYR A 407 2.48 22.43 -28.83
C TYR A 407 2.25 21.64 -30.12
N SER A 408 3.30 21.52 -30.95
CA SER A 408 3.24 20.84 -32.25
C SER A 408 4.30 19.75 -32.36
N MET A 409 3.86 18.49 -32.49
CA MET A 409 4.73 17.35 -32.83
C MET A 409 5.20 17.41 -34.28
N ARG A 410 4.41 18.03 -35.17
CA ARG A 410 4.73 18.18 -36.59
C ARG A 410 5.93 19.09 -36.79
N ASN A 411 5.90 20.25 -36.15
CA ASN A 411 6.98 21.23 -36.22
C ASN A 411 8.06 21.00 -35.16
N GLN A 412 7.77 20.16 -34.16
CA GLN A 412 8.59 19.92 -32.97
C GLN A 412 8.89 21.22 -32.21
N THR A 413 7.86 22.06 -32.05
CA THR A 413 7.97 23.36 -31.39
C THR A 413 6.82 23.61 -30.42
N ILE A 414 7.08 24.51 -29.48
CA ILE A 414 6.09 25.11 -28.60
C ILE A 414 6.08 26.61 -28.87
N THR A 415 4.92 27.18 -29.18
CA THR A 415 4.78 28.59 -29.59
C THR A 415 3.76 29.36 -28.76
N TRP A 416 3.97 30.66 -28.60
CA TRP A 416 3.00 31.58 -27.97
C TRP A 416 3.23 33.01 -28.46
N THR A 417 2.20 33.84 -28.33
CA THR A 417 2.30 35.28 -28.62
C THR A 417 2.77 36.02 -27.37
N ARG A 418 3.88 36.74 -27.48
CA ARG A 418 4.41 37.59 -26.40
C ARG A 418 3.59 38.89 -26.25
N PRO A 419 3.72 39.60 -25.12
CA PRO A 419 3.05 40.89 -24.92
C PRO A 419 3.38 41.97 -25.98
N ASP A 420 4.53 41.87 -26.64
CA ASP A 420 4.94 42.76 -27.73
C ASP A 420 4.33 42.40 -29.10
N GLY A 421 3.50 41.35 -29.15
CA GLY A 421 2.84 40.83 -30.34
C GLY A 421 3.73 39.93 -31.21
N GLN A 422 4.97 39.65 -30.80
CA GLN A 422 5.85 38.72 -31.52
C GLN A 422 5.59 37.27 -31.09
N GLU A 423 5.69 36.35 -32.04
CA GLU A 423 5.62 34.92 -31.75
C GLU A 423 6.96 34.44 -31.18
N ALA A 424 6.92 33.82 -30.01
CA ALA A 424 8.04 33.06 -29.45
C ALA A 424 7.89 31.58 -29.80
N SER A 425 9.03 30.89 -29.93
CA SER A 425 9.08 29.47 -30.25
C SER A 425 10.27 28.80 -29.56
N ILE A 426 10.02 27.70 -28.85
CA ILE A 426 11.06 26.83 -28.29
C ILE A 426 10.93 25.40 -28.85
N PRO A 427 11.99 24.58 -28.82
CA PRO A 427 11.91 23.19 -29.25
C PRO A 427 11.01 22.33 -28.33
N LEU A 428 10.24 21.43 -28.95
CA LEU A 428 9.51 20.35 -28.28
C LEU A 428 10.35 19.07 -28.32
N LEU A 429 10.90 18.66 -27.17
CA LEU A 429 11.89 17.59 -27.06
C LEU A 429 11.39 16.44 -26.18
N VAL A 430 11.73 15.22 -26.59
CA VAL A 430 11.57 14.04 -25.75
C VAL A 430 12.57 14.13 -24.58
N GLY A 431 12.10 13.79 -23.37
CA GLY A 431 12.89 13.88 -22.13
C GLY A 431 12.63 15.16 -21.32
N ASN A 432 12.06 16.19 -21.95
CA ASN A 432 11.59 17.40 -21.27
C ASN A 432 10.13 17.29 -20.86
N THR A 433 9.80 17.94 -19.73
CA THR A 433 8.42 18.15 -19.27
C THR A 433 8.14 19.65 -19.28
N TYR A 434 7.12 20.05 -20.03
CA TYR A 434 6.70 21.43 -20.15
C TYR A 434 5.54 21.69 -19.19
N VAL A 435 5.60 22.77 -18.41
CA VAL A 435 4.65 23.04 -17.32
C VAL A 435 4.03 24.42 -17.52
N ALA A 436 2.70 24.48 -17.63
CA ALA A 436 1.96 25.74 -17.67
C ALA A 436 1.86 26.36 -16.26
N PRO A 437 1.50 27.65 -16.12
CA PRO A 437 1.55 28.35 -14.83
C PRO A 437 0.65 27.76 -13.73
N ASN A 438 -0.42 27.04 -14.10
CA ASN A 438 -1.30 26.33 -13.17
C ASN A 438 -0.80 24.93 -12.77
N GLY A 439 0.38 24.52 -13.24
CA GLY A 439 0.94 23.18 -13.03
C GLY A 439 0.52 22.12 -14.06
N TYR A 440 -0.30 22.45 -15.07
CA TYR A 440 -0.65 21.49 -16.12
C TYR A 440 0.60 21.12 -16.93
N ARG A 441 0.90 19.82 -17.02
CA ARG A 441 2.14 19.32 -17.65
C ARG A 441 1.88 18.77 -19.04
N VAL A 442 2.82 18.96 -19.97
CA VAL A 442 2.83 18.38 -21.31
C VAL A 442 4.19 17.74 -21.59
N HIS A 443 4.21 16.50 -22.09
CA HIS A 443 5.41 15.85 -22.60
C HIS A 443 5.08 14.95 -23.79
N ALA A 444 6.09 14.60 -24.59
CA ALA A 444 5.93 13.64 -25.68
C ALA A 444 6.34 12.23 -25.24
N LYS A 445 5.55 11.22 -25.63
CA LYS A 445 5.93 9.80 -25.46
C LYS A 445 5.53 8.98 -26.68
N HIS A 446 6.17 7.82 -26.84
CA HIS A 446 5.73 6.84 -27.83
C HIS A 446 4.44 6.14 -27.37
N ARG A 447 3.73 5.56 -28.32
CA ARG A 447 2.56 4.74 -28.07
C ARG A 447 2.99 3.42 -27.42
N GLU A 448 2.19 2.93 -26.48
CA GLU A 448 2.39 1.58 -25.96
C GLU A 448 2.20 0.53 -27.08
N GLY A 449 3.10 -0.45 -27.14
CA GLY A 449 3.09 -1.50 -28.16
C GLY A 449 3.64 -1.10 -29.54
N ASP A 450 3.89 0.20 -29.79
CA ASP A 450 4.53 0.68 -31.03
C ASP A 450 5.42 1.89 -30.77
N ALA A 451 6.74 1.66 -30.70
CA ALA A 451 7.75 2.68 -30.44
C ALA A 451 7.93 3.70 -31.58
N THR A 452 7.31 3.47 -32.75
CA THR A 452 7.46 4.36 -33.92
C THR A 452 6.41 5.47 -33.98
N GLN A 453 5.29 5.32 -33.26
CA GLN A 453 4.24 6.34 -33.17
C GLN A 453 4.37 7.15 -31.89
N TRP A 454 4.39 8.49 -32.00
CA TRP A 454 4.55 9.41 -30.87
C TRP A 454 3.36 10.34 -30.73
N HIS A 455 3.06 10.78 -29.51
CA HIS A 455 2.02 11.76 -29.23
C HIS A 455 2.32 12.58 -27.97
N LEU A 456 1.58 13.66 -27.78
CA LEU A 456 1.60 14.49 -26.57
C LEU A 456 0.74 13.86 -25.46
N VAL A 457 1.18 14.01 -24.22
CA VAL A 457 0.46 13.62 -23.01
C VAL A 457 0.34 14.82 -22.08
N GLY A 458 -0.90 15.19 -21.78
CA GLY A 458 -1.25 16.19 -20.79
C GLY A 458 -1.43 15.54 -19.41
N THR A 459 -0.91 16.15 -18.36
CA THR A 459 -1.18 15.75 -16.96
C THR A 459 -1.79 16.92 -16.21
N ALA A 460 -3.03 16.74 -15.75
CA ALA A 460 -3.74 17.74 -15.01
C ALA A 460 -3.17 17.91 -13.58
N PRO A 461 -3.25 19.13 -13.03
CA PRO A 461 -2.71 19.42 -11.71
C PRO A 461 -3.65 19.09 -10.55
N TRP A 462 -4.96 19.05 -10.78
CA TRP A 462 -5.95 18.62 -9.78
C TRP A 462 -5.84 17.11 -9.56
N SER A 463 -5.35 16.74 -8.39
CA SER A 463 -5.12 15.35 -8.00
C SER A 463 -6.25 14.77 -7.15
N THR A 464 -6.23 13.45 -6.99
CA THR A 464 -7.06 12.75 -6.00
C THR A 464 -6.24 11.69 -5.32
N GLN A 465 -6.15 11.75 -4.00
CA GLN A 465 -5.53 10.71 -3.21
C GLN A 465 -6.55 9.62 -2.84
N ALA A 466 -6.37 8.44 -3.42
CA ALA A 466 -7.17 7.25 -3.13
C ALA A 466 -6.49 6.40 -2.05
N HIS A 467 -7.26 6.01 -1.05
CA HIS A 467 -6.86 5.15 0.06
C HIS A 467 -7.71 3.87 0.04
N LYS A 468 -7.07 2.70 0.11
CA LYS A 468 -7.70 1.37 0.00
C LYS A 468 -7.40 0.52 1.23
N PRO A 469 -8.12 0.74 2.36
CA PRO A 469 -7.92 0.03 3.61
C PRO A 469 -8.69 -1.29 3.66
N ALA A 470 -8.47 -2.05 4.75
CA ALA A 470 -9.30 -3.17 5.18
C ALA A 470 -9.69 -4.15 4.06
N THR A 471 -8.76 -4.40 3.14
CA THR A 471 -8.99 -5.15 1.92
C THR A 471 -8.39 -6.55 2.07
N VAL A 472 -9.26 -7.56 2.12
CA VAL A 472 -8.87 -8.97 2.30
C VAL A 472 -7.93 -9.45 1.18
N SER A 473 -7.20 -10.55 1.42
CA SER A 473 -6.29 -11.12 0.44
C SER A 473 -7.00 -11.50 -0.87
N GLY A 474 -6.63 -10.78 -1.93
CA GLY A 474 -7.22 -10.90 -3.27
C GLY A 474 -8.37 -9.90 -3.54
N GLY A 475 -8.61 -8.94 -2.65
CA GLY A 475 -9.44 -7.75 -2.90
C GLY A 475 -8.72 -6.62 -3.64
N GLY A 476 -7.43 -6.82 -4.00
CA GLY A 476 -6.66 -5.91 -4.84
C GLY A 476 -6.21 -4.63 -4.14
N LYS A 477 -5.66 -4.75 -2.92
CA LYS A 477 -5.10 -3.63 -2.14
C LYS A 477 -4.05 -2.84 -2.95
N SER A 478 -3.02 -3.54 -3.43
CA SER A 478 -1.88 -2.92 -4.14
C SER A 478 -2.22 -2.45 -5.56
N GLU A 479 -3.30 -2.98 -6.16
CA GLU A 479 -3.80 -2.61 -7.49
C GLU A 479 -4.15 -1.12 -7.60
N ILE A 480 -4.50 -0.46 -6.49
CA ILE A 480 -4.77 0.98 -6.47
C ILE A 480 -3.56 1.79 -6.99
N SER A 481 -2.34 1.31 -6.76
CA SER A 481 -1.09 1.97 -7.16
C SER A 481 -0.44 1.36 -8.41
N LYS A 482 -0.84 0.15 -8.84
CA LYS A 482 -0.26 -0.56 -9.99
C LYS A 482 -0.50 0.18 -11.32
N ALA A 483 0.45 0.12 -12.25
CA ALA A 483 0.30 0.76 -13.55
C ALA A 483 -0.84 0.14 -14.38
N LEU A 484 -1.77 0.97 -14.86
CA LEU A 484 -2.84 0.53 -15.75
C LEU A 484 -2.35 0.26 -17.19
N LEU A 485 -1.22 0.86 -17.58
CA LEU A 485 -0.64 0.72 -18.93
C LEU A 485 -0.34 -0.76 -19.28
N ASP A 486 0.03 -1.58 -18.30
CA ASP A 486 0.31 -3.00 -18.52
C ASP A 486 -0.96 -3.83 -18.80
N ALA A 487 -2.14 -3.31 -18.47
CA ALA A 487 -3.42 -3.95 -18.78
C ALA A 487 -3.98 -3.57 -20.16
N PHE A 488 -3.28 -2.72 -20.94
CA PHE A 488 -3.76 -2.28 -22.25
C PHE A 488 -3.74 -3.44 -23.27
N VAL A 489 -4.84 -3.54 -24.02
CA VAL A 489 -4.95 -4.40 -25.20
C VAL A 489 -5.09 -3.51 -26.44
N PHE A 490 -4.43 -3.88 -27.54
CA PHE A 490 -4.44 -3.09 -28.77
C PHE A 490 -5.32 -3.74 -29.83
N GLY A 491 -6.54 -3.22 -29.97
CA GLY A 491 -7.49 -3.63 -31.01
C GLY A 491 -7.45 -2.73 -32.24
N GLU A 492 -8.42 -2.91 -33.13
CA GLU A 492 -8.66 -2.07 -34.31
C GLU A 492 -10.03 -1.37 -34.23
N ALA A 493 -10.16 -0.22 -34.89
CA ALA A 493 -11.48 0.39 -35.08
C ALA A 493 -12.29 -0.44 -36.10
N TYR A 494 -13.42 -0.98 -35.65
CA TYR A 494 -14.24 -1.91 -36.42
C TYR A 494 -15.04 -1.24 -37.54
N VAL A 495 -15.05 -1.87 -38.72
CA VAL A 495 -15.87 -1.51 -39.88
C VAL A 495 -16.63 -2.77 -40.33
N GLY A 496 -17.94 -2.67 -40.48
CA GLY A 496 -18.80 -3.71 -41.05
C GLY A 496 -18.68 -3.73 -42.57
N ASP A 497 -19.39 -2.82 -43.24
CA ASP A 497 -19.19 -2.49 -44.65
C ASP A 497 -18.78 -1.02 -44.78
N VAL A 498 -17.60 -0.78 -45.34
CA VAL A 498 -16.98 0.55 -45.37
C VAL A 498 -17.82 1.59 -46.11
N ASP A 499 -18.59 1.20 -47.14
CA ASP A 499 -19.35 2.15 -47.94
C ASP A 499 -20.62 2.57 -47.17
N GLU A 500 -21.37 1.58 -46.66
CA GLU A 500 -22.58 1.80 -45.86
C GLU A 500 -22.27 2.53 -44.54
N ASP A 501 -21.19 2.12 -43.87
CA ASP A 501 -20.77 2.72 -42.60
C ASP A 501 -20.36 4.17 -42.81
N PHE A 502 -19.57 4.49 -43.85
CA PHE A 502 -19.15 5.87 -44.12
C PHE A 502 -20.30 6.76 -44.60
N ASP A 503 -21.28 6.22 -45.33
CA ASP A 503 -22.50 6.95 -45.69
C ASP A 503 -23.31 7.32 -44.44
N THR A 504 -23.41 6.39 -43.49
CA THR A 504 -24.07 6.62 -42.21
C THR A 504 -23.32 7.65 -41.37
N VAL A 505 -21.99 7.53 -41.26
CA VAL A 505 -21.12 8.51 -40.59
C VAL A 505 -21.31 9.90 -41.21
N GLN A 506 -21.29 10.03 -42.53
CA GLN A 506 -21.48 11.31 -43.23
C GLN A 506 -22.83 11.94 -42.88
N THR A 507 -23.91 11.15 -42.87
CA THR A 507 -25.26 11.61 -42.52
C THR A 507 -25.31 12.20 -41.10
N ILE A 508 -24.64 11.57 -40.15
CA ILE A 508 -24.59 12.03 -38.76
C ILE A 508 -23.71 13.27 -38.61
N LEU A 509 -22.58 13.35 -39.32
CA LEU A 509 -21.68 14.50 -39.30
C LEU A 509 -22.34 15.79 -39.83
N ASP A 510 -23.23 15.64 -40.81
CA ASP A 510 -23.99 16.74 -41.42
C ASP A 510 -25.27 17.11 -40.65
N GLY A 511 -25.63 16.34 -39.61
CA GLY A 511 -26.84 16.53 -38.82
C GLY A 511 -26.85 17.80 -37.96
N ASN A 512 -28.06 18.35 -37.74
CA ASN A 512 -28.29 19.46 -36.81
C ASN A 512 -28.99 18.96 -35.55
N TYR A 513 -28.36 19.15 -34.39
CA TYR A 513 -28.80 18.60 -33.12
C TYR A 513 -29.11 19.69 -32.08
N ALA A 514 -29.40 20.92 -32.54
CA ALA A 514 -29.67 22.06 -31.67
C ALA A 514 -30.92 21.87 -30.79
N ASP A 515 -31.94 21.16 -31.30
CA ASP A 515 -33.24 20.99 -30.64
C ASP A 515 -33.33 19.77 -29.72
N ARG A 516 -32.21 19.09 -29.46
CA ARG A 516 -32.17 17.83 -28.72
C ARG A 516 -32.59 17.92 -27.25
N PHE A 517 -32.58 19.09 -26.62
CA PHE A 517 -32.82 19.21 -25.17
C PHE A 517 -34.30 19.29 -24.83
N VAL A 518 -34.70 18.60 -23.75
CA VAL A 518 -36.06 18.70 -23.16
C VAL A 518 -36.32 20.11 -22.64
N ASP A 519 -35.35 20.67 -21.90
CA ASP A 519 -35.42 22.04 -21.39
C ASP A 519 -34.96 23.04 -22.46
N PRO A 520 -35.84 23.95 -22.93
CA PRO A 520 -35.48 24.99 -23.90
C PRO A 520 -34.35 25.91 -23.44
N ALA A 521 -34.11 26.06 -22.14
CA ALA A 521 -33.01 26.87 -21.62
C ALA A 521 -31.62 26.32 -21.99
N ASN A 522 -31.53 25.02 -22.28
CA ASN A 522 -30.30 24.37 -22.71
C ASN A 522 -30.03 24.50 -24.22
N LYS A 523 -30.94 25.12 -24.98
CA LYS A 523 -30.75 25.37 -26.42
C LYS A 523 -29.77 26.52 -26.64
N SER A 524 -28.80 26.31 -27.52
CA SER A 524 -27.81 27.33 -27.91
C SER A 524 -28.08 27.83 -29.32
N ALA A 525 -28.07 29.15 -29.52
CA ALA A 525 -28.16 29.78 -30.84
C ALA A 525 -26.90 29.57 -31.71
N HIS A 526 -25.82 29.04 -31.14
CA HIS A 526 -24.51 28.84 -31.79
C HIS A 526 -24.16 27.36 -31.88
N HIS A 527 -24.93 26.58 -32.65
CA HIS A 527 -24.67 25.16 -32.86
C HIS A 527 -23.36 24.94 -33.64
N ARG A 528 -22.40 24.23 -33.04
CA ARG A 528 -21.10 23.86 -33.65
C ARG A 528 -21.22 22.55 -34.43
N SER A 529 -20.70 22.47 -35.66
CA SER A 529 -20.63 21.19 -36.39
C SER A 529 -19.75 20.16 -35.67
N ILE A 530 -19.97 18.87 -35.91
CA ILE A 530 -19.22 17.79 -35.24
C ILE A 530 -17.70 17.92 -35.48
N LEU A 531 -17.28 18.11 -36.73
CA LEU A 531 -15.87 18.21 -37.11
C LEU A 531 -15.22 19.56 -36.80
N SER A 532 -15.95 20.56 -36.31
CA SER A 532 -15.38 21.86 -35.94
C SER A 532 -14.24 21.71 -34.94
N GLU A 533 -13.09 22.36 -35.18
CA GLU A 533 -11.96 22.40 -34.21
C GLU A 533 -12.38 22.98 -32.86
N ARG A 534 -13.36 23.89 -32.86
CA ARG A 534 -13.92 24.48 -31.63
C ARG A 534 -14.86 23.54 -30.89
N ARG A 535 -15.02 22.29 -31.34
CA ARG A 535 -15.84 21.25 -30.71
C ARG A 535 -14.94 20.08 -30.33
N SER A 536 -14.78 19.84 -29.03
CA SER A 536 -13.89 18.77 -28.53
C SER A 536 -14.48 17.38 -28.80
N LEU A 537 -13.62 16.36 -28.87
CA LEU A 537 -14.03 14.97 -28.98
C LEU A 537 -15.02 14.56 -27.86
N GLY A 538 -14.72 14.92 -26.60
CA GLY A 538 -15.62 14.65 -25.48
C GLY A 538 -17.02 15.26 -25.65
N SER A 539 -17.13 16.45 -26.27
CA SER A 539 -18.44 17.05 -26.57
C SER A 539 -19.19 16.39 -27.73
N VAL A 540 -18.49 15.64 -28.58
CA VAL A 540 -19.08 14.79 -29.63
C VAL A 540 -19.54 13.47 -29.03
N ILE A 541 -18.76 12.88 -28.11
CA ILE A 541 -19.18 11.71 -27.33
C ILE A 541 -20.46 12.03 -26.57
N LYS A 542 -20.46 13.11 -25.77
CA LYS A 542 -21.67 13.58 -25.05
C LYS A 542 -22.87 13.80 -25.97
N LEU A 543 -22.65 14.31 -27.19
CA LEU A 543 -23.73 14.53 -28.16
C LEU A 543 -24.38 13.22 -28.62
N LEU A 544 -23.61 12.15 -28.73
CA LEU A 544 -24.01 10.87 -29.32
C LEU A 544 -24.27 9.77 -28.27
N THR A 545 -24.26 10.13 -26.98
CA THR A 545 -24.63 9.26 -25.85
C THR A 545 -26.03 9.65 -25.35
N PRO A 546 -26.96 8.69 -25.20
CA PRO A 546 -28.29 8.95 -24.66
C PRO A 546 -28.23 9.71 -23.32
N SER A 547 -29.19 10.60 -23.08
CA SER A 547 -29.24 11.40 -21.86
C SER A 547 -30.67 11.77 -21.49
N SER A 548 -31.00 11.78 -20.20
CA SER A 548 -32.29 12.28 -19.68
C SER A 548 -32.54 13.76 -19.98
N MET A 549 -31.49 14.53 -20.27
CA MET A 549 -31.61 15.92 -20.73
C MET A 549 -32.10 16.03 -22.18
N TYR A 550 -32.09 14.93 -22.93
CA TYR A 550 -32.48 14.89 -24.33
C TYR A 550 -33.93 14.45 -24.53
N THR A 551 -34.55 14.95 -25.60
CA THR A 551 -35.90 14.53 -25.99
C THR A 551 -35.92 13.03 -26.26
N GLU A 552 -37.06 12.41 -25.98
CA GLU A 552 -37.26 10.98 -26.23
C GLU A 552 -37.00 10.62 -27.70
N GLU A 553 -37.42 11.48 -28.63
CA GLU A 553 -37.14 11.35 -30.06
C GLU A 553 -35.63 11.36 -30.36
N TYR A 554 -34.85 12.22 -29.70
CA TYR A 554 -33.40 12.26 -29.92
C TYR A 554 -32.70 11.05 -29.30
N ASN A 555 -33.11 10.60 -28.12
CA ASN A 555 -32.56 9.38 -27.52
C ASN A 555 -32.88 8.14 -28.38
N ALA A 556 -34.11 8.02 -28.89
CA ALA A 556 -34.46 6.95 -29.84
C ALA A 556 -33.61 7.01 -31.13
N PHE A 557 -33.34 8.22 -31.63
CA PHE A 557 -32.36 8.40 -32.72
C PHE A 557 -30.96 7.92 -32.30
N LEU A 558 -30.45 8.30 -31.12
CA LEU A 558 -29.13 7.88 -30.65
C LEU A 558 -29.01 6.37 -30.41
N GLU A 559 -30.08 5.72 -29.99
CA GLU A 559 -30.20 4.27 -29.85
C GLU A 559 -30.24 3.56 -31.22
N SER A 560 -30.79 4.23 -32.24
CA SER A 560 -30.75 3.71 -33.61
C SER A 560 -29.36 3.73 -34.25
N ILE A 561 -28.42 4.52 -33.71
CA ILE A 561 -27.04 4.58 -34.22
C ILE A 561 -26.25 3.36 -33.71
N PRO A 562 -25.78 2.45 -34.58
CA PRO A 562 -24.97 1.31 -34.16
C PRO A 562 -23.68 1.75 -33.44
N ALA A 563 -23.24 0.97 -32.45
CA ALA A 563 -22.07 1.31 -31.64
C ALA A 563 -20.79 1.52 -32.49
N HIS A 564 -20.56 0.69 -33.51
CA HIS A 564 -19.39 0.84 -34.38
C HIS A 564 -19.44 2.13 -35.20
N ILE A 565 -20.63 2.61 -35.61
CA ILE A 565 -20.76 3.90 -36.29
C ILE A 565 -20.38 5.06 -35.36
N LYS A 566 -20.79 5.01 -34.08
CA LYS A 566 -20.34 6.01 -33.08
C LYS A 566 -18.82 6.01 -32.96
N GLU A 567 -18.20 4.83 -32.86
CA GLU A 567 -16.74 4.68 -32.80
C GLU A 567 -16.03 5.22 -34.04
N LEU A 568 -16.59 4.98 -35.24
CA LEU A 568 -16.08 5.56 -36.47
C LEU A 568 -16.19 7.09 -36.47
N ILE A 569 -17.30 7.67 -36.03
CA ILE A 569 -17.44 9.14 -35.89
C ILE A 569 -16.39 9.70 -34.93
N PHE A 570 -16.18 9.06 -33.79
CA PHE A 570 -15.18 9.49 -32.80
C PHE A 570 -13.76 9.36 -33.35
N THR A 571 -13.49 8.29 -34.10
CA THR A 571 -12.19 8.06 -34.75
C THR A 571 -11.94 9.09 -35.85
N VAL A 572 -12.91 9.35 -36.71
CA VAL A 572 -12.85 10.43 -37.71
C VAL A 572 -12.62 11.77 -37.03
N LYS A 573 -13.38 12.09 -35.98
CA LYS A 573 -13.22 13.32 -35.22
C LYS A 573 -11.83 13.46 -34.62
N ARG A 574 -11.24 12.36 -34.13
CA ARG A 574 -9.90 12.33 -33.54
C ARG A 574 -8.81 12.69 -34.55
N PHE A 575 -8.90 12.13 -35.76
CA PHE A 575 -7.85 12.27 -36.77
C PHE A 575 -8.10 13.40 -37.77
N TYR A 576 -9.31 13.96 -37.80
CA TYR A 576 -9.70 15.04 -38.71
C TYR A 576 -8.70 16.20 -38.70
N GLN A 577 -8.17 16.53 -39.88
CA GLN A 577 -7.37 17.73 -40.09
C GLN A 577 -8.21 18.81 -40.77
N PRO A 578 -8.08 20.09 -40.35
CA PRO A 578 -8.80 21.19 -40.98
C PRO A 578 -8.55 21.32 -42.49
N SER A 579 -7.33 20.97 -42.92
CA SER A 579 -6.91 20.99 -44.32
C SER A 579 -7.66 20.01 -45.21
N TRP A 580 -8.29 18.98 -44.65
CA TRP A 580 -9.12 18.04 -45.41
C TRP A 580 -10.47 18.67 -45.82
N GLY A 581 -10.93 19.67 -45.06
CA GLY A 581 -12.22 20.31 -45.30
C GLY A 581 -13.36 19.29 -45.29
N LYS A 582 -14.09 19.17 -46.40
CA LYS A 582 -15.17 18.18 -46.54
C LYS A 582 -14.68 16.81 -47.01
N ASP A 583 -13.45 16.69 -47.51
CA ASP A 583 -12.90 15.46 -48.08
C ASP A 583 -12.17 14.61 -47.04
N TRP A 584 -12.75 14.45 -45.85
CA TRP A 584 -12.20 13.56 -44.84
C TRP A 584 -12.23 12.09 -45.29
N ARG A 585 -13.22 11.72 -46.12
CA ARG A 585 -13.52 10.35 -46.50
C ARG A 585 -12.40 9.68 -47.31
N SER A 586 -11.67 10.43 -48.14
CA SER A 586 -10.58 9.90 -48.97
C SER A 586 -9.39 9.39 -48.15
N HIS A 587 -9.24 9.88 -46.92
CA HIS A 587 -8.19 9.50 -45.99
C HIS A 587 -8.49 8.21 -45.22
N PHE A 588 -9.75 7.76 -45.18
CA PHE A 588 -10.14 6.55 -44.47
C PHE A 588 -10.48 5.40 -45.43
N SER A 589 -10.08 4.19 -45.08
CA SER A 589 -10.34 3.00 -45.90
C SER A 589 -10.34 1.71 -45.09
N VAL A 590 -10.66 0.59 -45.75
CA VAL A 590 -10.33 -0.76 -45.26
C VAL A 590 -9.45 -1.46 -46.31
N GLY A 591 -8.56 -2.33 -45.86
CA GLY A 591 -7.75 -3.13 -46.78
C GLY A 591 -8.59 -4.17 -47.52
N ILE A 592 -8.18 -4.57 -48.73
CA ILE A 592 -8.74 -5.75 -49.39
C ILE A 592 -7.83 -6.95 -49.06
N ILE A 593 -8.27 -7.79 -48.14
CA ILE A 593 -7.49 -8.90 -47.60
C ILE A 593 -8.03 -10.19 -48.21
N ASN A 594 -7.19 -10.84 -49.03
CA ASN A 594 -7.55 -12.05 -49.77
C ASN A 594 -8.83 -11.91 -50.62
N GLY A 595 -9.02 -10.72 -51.22
CA GLY A 595 -10.18 -10.42 -52.06
C GLY A 595 -11.46 -10.05 -51.32
N ARG A 596 -11.43 -9.95 -49.97
CA ARG A 596 -12.56 -9.48 -49.16
C ARG A 596 -12.24 -8.10 -48.58
N LYS A 597 -13.23 -7.21 -48.49
CA LYS A 597 -13.10 -5.97 -47.70
C LYS A 597 -12.77 -6.37 -46.26
N GLY A 598 -11.75 -5.74 -45.67
CA GLY A 598 -11.37 -5.95 -44.28
C GLY A 598 -12.28 -5.19 -43.33
N ASN A 599 -12.10 -5.46 -42.03
CA ASN A 599 -12.94 -4.91 -40.96
C ASN A 599 -12.21 -3.91 -40.06
N SER A 600 -10.97 -3.54 -40.40
CA SER A 600 -10.16 -2.60 -39.62
C SER A 600 -10.00 -1.30 -40.39
N LEU A 601 -10.48 -0.21 -39.79
CA LEU A 601 -10.34 1.13 -40.35
C LEU A 601 -8.85 1.48 -40.51
N ARG A 602 -8.52 2.08 -41.64
CA ARG A 602 -7.19 2.57 -41.97
C ARG A 602 -7.22 4.08 -42.20
N LEU A 603 -6.19 4.77 -41.73
CA LEU A 603 -5.89 6.15 -42.08
C LEU A 603 -4.72 6.17 -43.06
N ASP A 604 -4.93 6.69 -44.27
CA ASP A 604 -3.91 6.76 -45.34
C ASP A 604 -3.20 5.42 -45.62
N GLY A 605 -3.92 4.30 -45.42
CA GLY A 605 -3.43 2.93 -45.65
C GLY A 605 -2.91 2.21 -44.40
N GLU A 606 -2.69 2.89 -43.27
CA GLU A 606 -2.25 2.28 -42.01
C GLU A 606 -3.41 1.92 -41.09
N VAL A 607 -3.37 0.75 -40.44
CA VAL A 607 -4.44 0.31 -39.53
C VAL A 607 -4.51 1.23 -38.32
N ILE A 608 -5.69 1.79 -38.06
CA ILE A 608 -5.95 2.54 -36.84
C ILE A 608 -6.06 1.56 -35.68
N LYS A 609 -5.05 1.59 -34.82
CA LYS A 609 -5.06 0.86 -33.56
C LYS A 609 -5.80 1.67 -32.49
N VAL A 610 -6.65 1.00 -31.72
CA VAL A 610 -7.36 1.57 -30.57
C VAL A 610 -6.88 0.92 -29.27
N ASN A 611 -6.85 1.68 -28.19
CA ASN A 611 -6.49 1.16 -26.88
C ASN A 611 -7.76 0.62 -26.22
N MET A 612 -7.67 -0.57 -25.64
CA MET A 612 -8.78 -1.23 -24.97
C MET A 612 -8.33 -1.70 -23.58
N LEU A 613 -9.29 -1.88 -22.68
CA LEU A 613 -9.11 -2.65 -21.46
C LEU A 613 -10.03 -3.86 -21.48
N ARG A 614 -9.59 -4.94 -20.83
CA ARG A 614 -10.50 -6.00 -20.42
C ARG A 614 -11.30 -5.52 -19.21
N VAL A 615 -12.62 -5.73 -19.23
CA VAL A 615 -13.49 -5.51 -18.07
C VAL A 615 -14.30 -6.80 -17.84
N GLY A 616 -13.64 -7.77 -17.23
CA GLY A 616 -14.18 -9.08 -16.95
C GLY A 616 -14.28 -10.00 -18.17
N PHE A 617 -15.00 -11.10 -17.96
CA PHE A 617 -15.15 -12.20 -18.90
C PHE A 617 -16.63 -12.52 -19.09
N GLU A 618 -16.97 -13.06 -20.26
CA GLU A 618 -18.28 -13.70 -20.49
C GLU A 618 -18.33 -15.08 -19.80
N ASP A 619 -19.51 -15.68 -19.69
CA ASP A 619 -19.74 -16.98 -19.03
C ASP A 619 -18.84 -18.12 -19.55
N ASP A 620 -18.46 -18.08 -20.83
CA ASP A 620 -17.59 -19.08 -21.47
C ASP A 620 -16.08 -18.78 -21.33
N GLY A 621 -15.73 -17.70 -20.63
CA GLY A 621 -14.36 -17.24 -20.45
C GLY A 621 -13.83 -16.34 -21.57
N ALA A 622 -14.66 -15.90 -22.53
CA ALA A 622 -14.27 -14.92 -23.52
C ALA A 622 -13.96 -13.55 -22.88
N TRP A 623 -12.93 -12.86 -23.39
CA TRP A 623 -12.54 -11.55 -22.87
C TRP A 623 -13.52 -10.46 -23.31
N ARG A 624 -13.97 -9.64 -22.36
CA ARG A 624 -14.76 -8.43 -22.65
C ARG A 624 -13.83 -7.25 -22.87
N LEU A 625 -13.51 -6.96 -24.13
CA LEU A 625 -12.63 -5.85 -24.50
C LEU A 625 -13.42 -4.59 -24.81
N LEU A 626 -13.06 -3.48 -24.16
CA LEU A 626 -13.78 -2.21 -24.27
C LEU A 626 -12.82 -1.10 -24.70
N SER A 627 -13.17 -0.44 -25.81
CA SER A 627 -12.42 0.72 -26.32
C SER A 627 -12.35 1.84 -25.29
N LEU A 628 -11.13 2.22 -24.94
CA LEU A 628 -10.85 3.44 -24.20
C LEU A 628 -11.13 4.65 -25.07
N ARG A 629 -11.41 5.77 -24.43
CA ARG A 629 -11.47 7.05 -25.12
C ARG A 629 -10.13 7.36 -25.80
N PRO A 630 -10.14 7.85 -27.05
CA PRO A 630 -8.93 8.23 -27.76
C PRO A 630 -8.05 9.26 -27.04
N ASP A 631 -8.66 10.15 -26.25
CA ASP A 631 -8.00 11.17 -25.45
C ASP A 631 -7.70 10.72 -24.02
N PHE A 632 -8.01 9.47 -23.65
CA PHE A 632 -7.64 8.91 -22.36
C PHE A 632 -6.16 8.51 -22.35
N SER A 633 -5.49 8.81 -21.25
CA SER A 633 -4.26 8.14 -20.84
C SER A 633 -4.35 7.84 -19.36
N PRO A 634 -3.77 6.73 -18.87
CA PRO A 634 -3.81 6.40 -17.44
C PRO A 634 -3.26 7.52 -16.59
N ALA A 635 -3.88 7.76 -15.45
CA ALA A 635 -3.43 8.77 -14.49
C ALA A 635 -1.96 8.54 -14.12
N ALA A 636 -1.22 9.62 -13.90
CA ALA A 636 0.07 9.51 -13.22
C ALA A 636 -0.22 9.16 -11.76
N LYS A 637 0.35 8.07 -11.24
CA LYS A 637 0.14 7.63 -9.87
C LYS A 637 1.45 7.69 -9.09
N VAL A 638 1.45 8.42 -7.99
CA VAL A 638 2.51 8.38 -6.98
C VAL A 638 1.99 7.56 -5.82
N GLN A 639 2.62 6.42 -5.54
CA GLN A 639 2.19 5.54 -4.46
C GLN A 639 2.38 6.24 -3.11
N THR A 640 1.36 6.18 -2.24
CA THR A 640 1.41 6.74 -0.88
C THR A 640 1.49 5.65 0.18
N GLU A 641 0.98 4.46 -0.13
CA GLU A 641 0.80 3.35 0.80
C GLU A 641 0.83 2.02 0.02
N ASP A 642 1.19 0.93 0.69
CA ASP A 642 1.04 -0.42 0.13
C ASP A 642 0.51 -1.41 1.17
N ASP A 643 1.19 -1.63 2.31
CA ASP A 643 0.84 -2.72 3.24
C ASP A 643 0.93 -2.36 4.74
N ILE A 644 1.88 -1.52 5.15
CA ILE A 644 1.99 -0.98 6.52
C ILE A 644 1.90 0.54 6.44
N THR A 645 0.76 1.08 6.86
CA THR A 645 0.50 2.52 6.83
C THR A 645 0.38 3.06 8.25
N ALA A 646 1.06 4.17 8.53
CA ALA A 646 0.75 5.04 9.65
C ALA A 646 -0.13 6.19 9.16
N SER A 647 -1.21 6.50 9.89
CA SER A 647 -2.11 7.59 9.53
C SER A 647 -2.53 8.44 10.73
N ILE A 648 -2.92 9.68 10.46
CA ILE A 648 -3.37 10.65 11.45
C ILE A 648 -4.55 11.48 10.92
N VAL A 649 -5.48 11.82 11.80
CA VAL A 649 -6.62 12.68 11.49
C VAL A 649 -6.43 14.06 12.13
N ALA A 650 -6.30 15.07 11.28
CA ALA A 650 -6.15 16.46 11.66
C ALA A 650 -7.47 17.22 11.46
N PRO A 651 -7.86 18.15 12.37
CA PRO A 651 -9.02 19.02 12.19
C PRO A 651 -8.96 19.88 10.91
N GLY A 652 -10.11 20.35 10.46
CA GLY A 652 -10.23 21.32 9.36
C GLY A 652 -9.78 22.73 9.76
N GLY A 653 -9.44 23.57 8.77
CA GLY A 653 -9.06 24.98 8.98
C GLY A 653 -7.64 25.20 9.49
N LEU A 654 -6.78 24.18 9.46
CA LEU A 654 -5.35 24.30 9.79
C LEU A 654 -4.53 24.63 8.54
N VAL A 655 -3.23 24.89 8.72
CA VAL A 655 -2.29 25.18 7.62
C VAL A 655 -2.30 24.08 6.55
N SER A 656 -2.38 22.80 6.97
CA SER A 656 -2.46 21.66 6.03
C SER A 656 -3.89 21.30 5.60
N THR A 657 -4.91 21.96 6.15
CA THR A 657 -6.33 21.70 5.84
C THR A 657 -7.12 23.00 5.58
N PRO A 658 -6.56 24.00 4.87
CA PRO A 658 -7.11 25.36 4.85
C PRO A 658 -8.50 25.42 4.20
N ASP A 659 -8.77 24.52 3.26
CA ASP A 659 -10.00 24.51 2.46
C ASP A 659 -11.06 23.54 3.00
N SER A 660 -10.84 22.90 4.16
CA SER A 660 -11.78 21.93 4.73
C SER A 660 -12.31 22.38 6.08
N GLN A 661 -13.64 22.28 6.25
CA GLN A 661 -14.30 22.41 7.55
C GLN A 661 -14.38 21.06 8.30
N LEU A 662 -14.10 19.96 7.61
CA LEU A 662 -14.08 18.61 8.15
C LEU A 662 -12.66 18.19 8.48
N SER A 663 -12.50 17.19 9.35
CA SER A 663 -11.18 16.62 9.60
C SER A 663 -10.63 15.96 8.33
N ARG A 664 -9.31 15.92 8.16
CA ARG A 664 -8.64 15.26 7.02
C ARG A 664 -7.66 14.20 7.51
N LYS A 665 -7.57 13.10 6.77
CA LYS A 665 -6.64 12.01 7.04
C LYS A 665 -5.36 12.19 6.23
N PHE A 666 -4.21 12.04 6.89
CA PHE A 666 -2.89 12.03 6.29
C PHE A 666 -2.22 10.70 6.55
N VAL A 667 -1.40 10.24 5.60
CA VAL A 667 -0.81 8.90 5.61
C VAL A 667 0.69 8.96 5.34
N THR A 668 1.41 7.95 5.81
CA THR A 668 2.81 7.68 5.47
C THR A 668 3.01 6.17 5.42
N ASN A 669 3.64 5.69 4.35
CA ASN A 669 4.08 4.29 4.27
C ASN A 669 5.28 4.08 5.20
N CYS A 670 5.16 3.14 6.14
CA CYS A 670 6.22 2.82 7.09
C CYS A 670 7.41 2.08 6.45
N GLU A 671 7.26 1.62 5.20
CA GLU A 671 8.21 0.75 4.51
C GLU A 671 8.95 1.50 3.39
N SER A 672 10.26 1.34 3.30
CA SER A 672 11.08 1.82 2.17
C SER A 672 11.25 0.77 1.08
N LEU A 673 11.07 -0.51 1.41
CA LEU A 673 11.09 -1.64 0.49
C LEU A 673 9.83 -2.49 0.67
N LEU A 674 9.21 -2.91 -0.43
CA LEU A 674 7.94 -3.64 -0.44
C LEU A 674 8.15 -5.13 -0.70
N PHE A 675 7.67 -5.98 0.20
CA PHE A 675 7.82 -7.44 0.09
C PHE A 675 6.82 -8.08 -0.87
N GLN A 676 7.02 -7.85 -2.17
CA GLN A 676 6.12 -8.25 -3.24
C GLN A 676 6.03 -9.76 -3.40
N ARG A 677 4.85 -10.22 -3.84
CA ARG A 677 4.61 -11.59 -4.30
C ARG A 677 4.18 -11.56 -5.77
N PRO A 678 5.12 -11.71 -6.72
CA PRO A 678 4.80 -11.57 -8.14
C PRO A 678 4.19 -12.86 -8.69
N ASP A 679 2.90 -13.09 -8.39
CA ASP A 679 2.18 -14.30 -8.82
C ASP A 679 2.14 -14.44 -10.35
N ASP A 680 2.05 -13.32 -11.08
CA ASP A 680 1.93 -13.31 -12.55
C ASP A 680 3.27 -13.48 -13.28
N ALA A 681 4.40 -13.18 -12.61
CA ALA A 681 5.73 -13.21 -13.23
C ALA A 681 6.26 -14.61 -13.55
N ILE A 682 5.55 -15.66 -13.11
CA ILE A 682 5.79 -17.04 -13.57
C ILE A 682 5.55 -17.17 -15.08
N VAL A 683 4.66 -16.35 -15.64
CA VAL A 683 4.38 -16.26 -17.08
C VAL A 683 5.34 -15.24 -17.69
N ARG A 684 6.28 -15.74 -18.50
CA ARG A 684 7.30 -14.92 -19.16
C ARG A 684 6.68 -13.77 -19.96
N GLY A 685 7.17 -12.56 -19.77
CA GLY A 685 6.79 -11.36 -20.50
C GLY A 685 5.50 -10.69 -20.04
N TYR A 686 4.80 -11.26 -19.05
CA TYR A 686 3.53 -10.73 -18.57
C TYR A 686 3.72 -9.61 -17.54
N ASP A 687 4.47 -9.88 -16.46
CA ASP A 687 4.76 -8.90 -15.42
C ASP A 687 6.07 -8.15 -15.72
N LYS A 688 5.94 -7.04 -16.47
CA LYS A 688 7.08 -6.24 -16.91
C LYS A 688 7.79 -5.54 -15.75
N GLN A 689 7.05 -5.12 -14.72
CA GLN A 689 7.64 -4.46 -13.56
C GLN A 689 8.55 -5.44 -12.80
N THR A 690 8.04 -6.64 -12.47
CA THR A 690 8.85 -7.64 -11.76
C THR A 690 10.06 -8.07 -12.59
N GLU A 691 9.89 -8.31 -13.90
CA GLU A 691 11.02 -8.67 -14.76
C GLU A 691 12.07 -7.55 -14.84
N SER A 692 11.66 -6.28 -14.87
CA SER A 692 12.57 -5.13 -14.82
C SER A 692 13.30 -5.05 -13.48
N ASP A 693 12.57 -5.08 -12.36
CA ASP A 693 13.13 -4.96 -11.02
C ASP A 693 14.18 -6.06 -10.76
N MET A 694 13.84 -7.32 -11.07
CA MET A 694 14.69 -8.48 -10.79
C MET A 694 15.85 -8.66 -11.77
N SER A 695 15.96 -7.83 -12.81
CA SER A 695 17.02 -7.92 -13.81
C SER A 695 17.91 -6.69 -13.93
N ASP A 696 17.63 -5.63 -13.17
CA ASP A 696 18.47 -4.43 -13.14
C ASP A 696 19.91 -4.80 -12.73
N PRO A 697 20.93 -4.53 -13.59
CA PRO A 697 22.32 -4.83 -13.28
C PRO A 697 22.89 -4.03 -12.11
N GLN A 698 22.23 -2.95 -11.68
CA GLN A 698 22.65 -2.11 -10.55
C GLN A 698 21.91 -2.46 -9.24
N ALA A 699 20.87 -3.30 -9.31
CA ALA A 699 20.10 -3.64 -8.12
C ALA A 699 20.87 -4.58 -7.18
N ASP A 700 20.68 -4.36 -5.87
CA ASP A 700 21.13 -5.25 -4.80
C ASP A 700 19.90 -5.69 -3.99
N LEU A 701 19.08 -6.54 -4.61
CA LEU A 701 17.80 -6.98 -4.07
C LEU A 701 17.96 -8.04 -2.98
N PHE A 702 17.06 -8.00 -2.02
CA PHE A 702 16.75 -9.15 -1.17
C PHE A 702 15.69 -10.01 -1.87
N ILE A 703 15.99 -11.28 -2.12
CA ILE A 703 15.14 -12.22 -2.86
C ILE A 703 14.86 -13.44 -1.99
N SER A 704 13.66 -14.01 -2.07
CA SER A 704 13.31 -15.23 -1.35
C SER A 704 12.38 -16.14 -2.15
N ASN A 705 12.51 -17.44 -1.94
CA ASN A 705 11.74 -18.48 -2.60
C ASN A 705 11.86 -18.50 -4.13
N PHE A 706 13.07 -18.26 -4.64
CA PHE A 706 13.42 -18.51 -6.03
C PHE A 706 14.43 -19.66 -6.13
N GLN A 707 14.45 -20.34 -7.28
CA GLN A 707 15.41 -21.39 -7.53
C GLN A 707 16.79 -20.77 -7.80
N PRO A 708 17.86 -21.18 -7.08
CA PRO A 708 19.21 -20.76 -7.40
C PRO A 708 19.65 -21.40 -8.73
N LEU A 709 19.83 -20.60 -9.78
CA LEU A 709 20.25 -21.04 -11.10
C LEU A 709 21.75 -20.78 -11.32
N THR A 710 22.37 -21.51 -12.23
CA THR A 710 23.79 -21.44 -12.59
C THR A 710 24.00 -20.90 -14.02
N PRO A 711 25.23 -20.51 -14.41
CA PRO A 711 25.56 -20.17 -15.80
C PRO A 711 25.24 -21.30 -16.79
N ALA A 712 25.27 -22.57 -16.36
CA ALA A 712 24.87 -23.70 -17.20
C ALA A 712 23.37 -23.65 -17.52
N ASP A 713 22.53 -23.36 -16.52
CA ASP A 713 21.09 -23.18 -16.72
C ASP A 713 20.79 -21.99 -17.65
N ALA A 714 21.54 -20.89 -17.49
CA ALA A 714 21.43 -19.73 -18.36
C ALA A 714 21.78 -20.06 -19.82
N ARG A 715 22.83 -20.85 -20.06
CA ARG A 715 23.20 -21.32 -21.41
C ARG A 715 22.13 -22.24 -21.99
N ALA A 716 21.51 -23.10 -21.19
CA ALA A 716 20.39 -23.92 -21.62
C ALA A 716 19.16 -23.06 -22.00
N MET A 717 18.84 -22.05 -21.19
CA MET A 717 17.76 -21.09 -21.49
C MET A 717 18.06 -20.23 -22.72
N ALA A 718 19.32 -19.82 -22.92
CA ALA A 718 19.73 -19.08 -24.10
C ALA A 718 19.69 -19.93 -25.40
N ALA A 719 19.95 -21.25 -25.29
CA ALA A 719 19.80 -22.17 -26.40
C ALA A 719 18.32 -22.42 -26.77
N ASP A 720 17.39 -22.32 -25.82
CA ASP A 720 15.95 -22.29 -26.05
C ASP A 720 15.50 -20.90 -26.54
N ALA A 721 15.87 -20.55 -27.76
CA ALA A 721 15.52 -19.26 -28.38
C ALA A 721 14.00 -18.95 -28.33
N PRO A 722 13.08 -19.90 -28.61
CA PRO A 722 11.64 -19.66 -28.45
C PRO A 722 11.23 -19.36 -27.01
N GLY A 723 11.88 -19.99 -26.03
CA GLY A 723 11.68 -19.71 -24.62
C GLY A 723 12.17 -18.33 -24.19
N LEU A 724 13.38 -17.98 -24.63
CA LEU A 724 14.02 -16.70 -24.31
C LEU A 724 13.23 -15.52 -24.88
N SER A 725 12.72 -15.64 -26.11
CA SER A 725 11.99 -14.55 -26.78
C SER A 725 10.66 -14.18 -26.11
N ARG A 726 10.17 -14.98 -25.14
CA ARG A 726 8.96 -14.67 -24.37
C ARG A 726 9.22 -13.77 -23.17
N PHE A 727 10.46 -13.65 -22.70
CA PHE A 727 10.82 -12.70 -21.65
C PHE A 727 10.84 -11.27 -22.20
N THR A 728 10.64 -10.28 -21.32
CA THR A 728 10.98 -8.88 -21.62
C THR A 728 12.49 -8.73 -21.84
N GLN A 729 12.90 -7.66 -22.54
CA GLN A 729 14.31 -7.41 -22.82
C GLN A 729 15.19 -7.39 -21.55
N PRO A 730 14.81 -6.74 -20.44
CA PRO A 730 15.61 -6.76 -19.22
C PRO A 730 15.94 -8.17 -18.70
N MET A 731 14.95 -9.06 -18.66
CA MET A 731 15.16 -10.44 -18.22
C MET A 731 15.98 -11.26 -19.23
N GLN A 732 15.82 -11.02 -20.54
CA GLN A 732 16.70 -11.63 -21.55
C GLN A 732 18.16 -11.20 -21.36
N ASP A 733 18.41 -9.92 -21.05
CA ASP A 733 19.75 -9.40 -20.79
C ASP A 733 20.37 -10.04 -19.54
N LEU A 734 19.59 -10.30 -18.49
CA LEU A 734 20.05 -11.05 -17.32
C LEU A 734 20.46 -12.48 -17.69
N VAL A 735 19.64 -13.20 -18.47
CA VAL A 735 19.97 -14.55 -18.95
C VAL A 735 21.27 -14.51 -19.76
N ALA A 736 21.43 -13.52 -20.65
CA ALA A 736 22.63 -13.37 -21.46
C ALA A 736 23.88 -13.09 -20.61
N ARG A 737 23.78 -12.21 -19.60
CA ARG A 737 24.87 -11.94 -18.65
C ARG A 737 25.27 -13.20 -17.89
N ALA A 738 24.30 -13.95 -17.36
CA ALA A 738 24.56 -15.19 -16.64
C ALA A 738 25.19 -16.27 -17.55
N ALA A 739 24.73 -16.39 -18.80
CA ALA A 739 25.24 -17.36 -19.78
C ALA A 739 26.67 -17.05 -20.25
N ALA A 740 27.08 -15.78 -20.21
CA ALA A 740 28.42 -15.32 -20.59
C ALA A 740 29.49 -15.57 -19.52
N LEU A 741 29.10 -15.96 -18.31
CA LEU A 741 30.04 -16.24 -17.22
C LEU A 741 30.74 -17.61 -17.43
N PRO A 742 32.05 -17.70 -17.13
CA PRO A 742 32.73 -18.99 -17.09
C PRO A 742 32.16 -19.86 -15.97
N GLU A 743 32.34 -21.18 -16.08
CA GLU A 743 32.11 -22.07 -14.95
C GLU A 743 33.13 -21.79 -13.85
N ALA A 744 32.72 -21.92 -12.59
CA ALA A 744 33.62 -21.69 -11.48
C ALA A 744 34.63 -22.85 -11.37
N GLU A 745 35.92 -22.52 -11.19
CA GLU A 745 36.95 -23.53 -10.90
C GLU A 745 36.79 -24.09 -9.48
N ASP A 746 36.38 -23.24 -8.54
CA ASP A 746 36.02 -23.61 -7.17
C ASP A 746 34.49 -23.62 -7.00
N PRO A 747 33.86 -24.75 -6.60
CA PRO A 747 32.45 -24.80 -6.29
C PRO A 747 31.98 -23.78 -5.24
N ALA A 748 32.86 -23.36 -4.32
CA ALA A 748 32.55 -22.34 -3.31
C ALA A 748 32.36 -20.94 -3.92
N GLU A 749 32.91 -20.70 -5.11
CA GLU A 749 32.81 -19.43 -5.84
C GLU A 749 31.78 -19.46 -6.98
N GLN A 750 30.94 -20.51 -7.03
CA GLN A 750 29.88 -20.65 -8.02
C GLN A 750 29.02 -19.37 -8.08
N THR A 751 28.87 -18.80 -9.28
CA THR A 751 27.94 -17.67 -9.45
C THR A 751 26.52 -18.19 -9.57
N TYR A 752 25.60 -17.58 -8.83
CA TYR A 752 24.17 -17.88 -8.92
C TYR A 752 23.39 -16.71 -9.55
N TRP A 753 22.22 -17.00 -10.07
CA TRP A 753 21.25 -16.01 -10.54
C TRP A 753 19.83 -16.56 -10.36
N VAL A 754 18.81 -15.73 -10.57
CA VAL A 754 17.40 -16.11 -10.46
C VAL A 754 16.64 -15.65 -11.69
N SER A 755 15.54 -16.34 -12.01
CA SER A 755 14.61 -15.96 -13.07
C SER A 755 13.19 -15.88 -12.50
N THR A 756 12.41 -14.91 -12.96
CA THR A 756 10.98 -14.74 -12.61
C THR A 756 10.16 -16.00 -12.91
N ALA A 757 10.52 -16.73 -13.97
CA ALA A 757 9.87 -17.98 -14.36
C ALA A 757 10.27 -19.20 -13.52
N ASN A 758 11.18 -19.05 -12.55
CA ASN A 758 11.74 -20.16 -11.77
C ASN A 758 11.65 -19.92 -10.25
N PRO A 759 10.44 -19.88 -9.66
CA PRO A 759 10.29 -19.95 -8.21
C PRO A 759 10.92 -21.23 -7.64
N ARG A 760 11.26 -21.20 -6.35
CA ARG A 760 11.82 -22.33 -5.61
C ARG A 760 10.89 -23.54 -5.73
N LEU A 761 11.47 -24.72 -5.95
CA LEU A 761 10.73 -25.97 -5.87
C LEU A 761 10.55 -26.40 -4.41
N VAL A 762 9.30 -26.59 -3.99
CA VAL A 762 8.93 -27.17 -2.69
C VAL A 762 8.21 -28.48 -2.99
N ASN A 763 8.79 -29.60 -2.54
CA ASN A 763 8.31 -30.94 -2.88
C ASN A 763 8.14 -31.15 -4.41
N GLY A 764 9.10 -30.64 -5.19
CA GLY A 764 9.14 -30.79 -6.66
C GLY A 764 8.18 -29.87 -7.43
N THR A 765 7.41 -29.01 -6.76
CA THR A 765 6.49 -28.05 -7.41
C THR A 765 6.94 -26.62 -7.15
N PRO A 766 6.88 -25.70 -8.14
CA PRO A 766 7.15 -24.28 -7.89
C PRO A 766 6.29 -23.73 -6.77
N THR A 767 6.90 -22.99 -5.85
CA THR A 767 6.15 -22.33 -4.77
C THR A 767 5.12 -21.34 -5.34
N LYS A 768 4.02 -21.16 -4.61
CA LYS A 768 3.03 -20.09 -4.86
C LYS A 768 3.33 -18.83 -4.05
N ASN A 769 4.55 -18.72 -3.51
CA ASN A 769 4.98 -17.58 -2.71
C ASN A 769 6.41 -17.12 -3.06
N PRO A 770 6.72 -16.86 -4.35
CA PRO A 770 7.95 -16.17 -4.73
C PRO A 770 7.98 -14.77 -4.11
N ARG A 771 9.13 -14.27 -3.70
CA ARG A 771 9.25 -12.98 -3.00
C ARG A 771 10.50 -12.20 -3.37
N TYR A 772 10.38 -10.88 -3.39
CA TYR A 772 11.52 -9.96 -3.40
C TYR A 772 11.15 -8.67 -2.67
N LEU A 773 12.15 -7.94 -2.18
CA LEU A 773 12.00 -6.58 -1.68
C LEU A 773 12.14 -5.59 -2.84
N GLN A 774 11.01 -5.10 -3.34
CA GLN A 774 10.95 -4.05 -4.35
C GLN A 774 11.30 -2.69 -3.73
N VAL A 775 12.13 -1.90 -4.40
CA VAL A 775 12.33 -0.49 -4.02
C VAL A 775 11.02 0.26 -4.18
N ARG A 776 10.56 0.97 -3.14
CA ARG A 776 9.28 1.68 -3.22
C ARG A 776 9.26 2.61 -4.46
N PRO A 777 8.23 2.54 -5.34
CA PRO A 777 8.29 3.19 -6.65
C PRO A 777 8.52 4.70 -6.65
N ASP A 778 8.08 5.41 -5.61
CA ASP A 778 8.32 6.85 -5.40
C ASP A 778 9.80 7.15 -5.10
N ILE A 779 10.50 6.25 -4.40
CA ILE A 779 11.95 6.33 -4.17
C ILE A 779 12.72 5.97 -5.43
N ALA A 780 12.27 4.95 -6.16
CA ALA A 780 12.88 4.53 -7.42
C ALA A 780 12.73 5.58 -8.54
N ASN A 781 11.62 6.35 -8.53
CA ASN A 781 11.30 7.37 -9.53
C ASN A 781 11.09 8.75 -8.88
N PRO A 782 12.13 9.35 -8.26
CA PRO A 782 11.98 10.59 -7.50
C PRO A 782 11.58 11.79 -8.37
N LYS A 783 11.84 11.72 -9.68
CA LYS A 783 11.39 12.73 -10.65
C LYS A 783 9.86 12.83 -10.72
N ASP A 784 9.14 11.72 -10.61
CA ASP A 784 7.68 11.75 -10.62
C ASP A 784 7.11 12.42 -9.36
N VAL A 785 7.77 12.21 -8.20
CA VAL A 785 7.44 12.88 -6.94
C VAL A 785 7.70 14.38 -7.04
N ALA A 786 8.87 14.78 -7.54
CA ALA A 786 9.23 16.19 -7.71
C ALA A 786 8.28 16.92 -8.68
N LEU A 787 7.88 16.26 -9.78
CA LEU A 787 6.90 16.81 -10.72
C LEU A 787 5.50 16.91 -10.11
N ALA A 788 5.09 15.94 -9.30
CA ALA A 788 3.83 16.00 -8.57
C ALA A 788 3.86 17.20 -7.60
N ASP A 789 4.91 17.30 -6.77
CA ASP A 789 5.10 18.38 -5.81
C ASP A 789 5.05 19.78 -6.44
N LEU A 790 5.86 20.01 -7.48
CA LEU A 790 5.84 21.25 -8.27
C LEU A 790 4.42 21.56 -8.76
N THR A 791 3.74 20.56 -9.30
CA THR A 791 2.39 20.72 -9.84
C THR A 791 1.38 21.13 -8.78
N ASN A 792 1.47 20.55 -7.59
CA ASN A 792 0.55 20.85 -6.50
C ASN A 792 0.76 22.29 -5.98
N HIS A 793 2.02 22.72 -5.85
CA HIS A 793 2.36 24.09 -5.45
C HIS A 793 1.79 25.11 -6.43
N LEU A 794 2.00 24.89 -7.73
CA LEU A 794 1.47 25.76 -8.78
C LEU A 794 -0.07 25.76 -8.81
N PHE A 795 -0.70 24.61 -8.58
CA PHE A 795 -2.16 24.50 -8.55
C PHE A 795 -2.79 25.24 -7.37
N ARG A 796 -2.15 25.17 -6.20
CA ARG A 796 -2.62 25.79 -4.96
C ARG A 796 -2.15 27.23 -4.80
N ASP A 797 -1.32 27.72 -5.72
CA ASP A 797 -0.63 29.01 -5.63
C ASP A 797 0.13 29.16 -4.29
N VAL A 798 0.87 28.13 -3.92
CA VAL A 798 1.72 28.05 -2.71
C VAL A 798 3.19 28.07 -3.16
N PRO A 799 4.07 28.88 -2.51
CA PRO A 799 5.50 28.90 -2.82
C PRO A 799 6.19 27.54 -2.57
N LEU A 800 7.19 27.21 -3.39
CA LEU A 800 7.91 25.92 -3.35
C LEU A 800 8.79 25.72 -2.11
N ASP A 801 9.00 26.75 -1.30
CA ASP A 801 9.72 26.65 -0.02
C ASP A 801 8.78 26.40 1.17
N GLU A 802 7.47 26.46 0.96
CA GLU A 802 6.46 26.07 1.94
C GLU A 802 6.12 24.57 1.80
N ALA A 803 5.85 23.88 2.90
CA ALA A 803 5.48 22.46 2.86
C ALA A 803 4.02 22.27 2.43
N LEU A 804 3.78 21.47 1.39
CA LEU A 804 2.43 21.14 0.91
C LEU A 804 2.14 19.64 1.01
N ARG A 805 1.36 19.25 2.03
CA ARG A 805 0.98 17.84 2.25
C ARG A 805 -0.39 17.53 1.67
N HIS A 806 -0.54 16.34 1.10
CA HIS A 806 -1.83 15.83 0.60
C HIS A 806 -2.55 15.02 1.67
N SER A 807 -3.84 15.29 1.82
CA SER A 807 -4.76 14.45 2.56
C SER A 807 -5.43 13.43 1.65
N VAL A 808 -5.90 12.34 2.24
CA VAL A 808 -6.81 11.39 1.59
C VAL A 808 -8.07 12.12 1.10
N ASP A 809 -8.48 11.82 -0.13
CA ASP A 809 -9.69 12.36 -0.73
C ASP A 809 -10.81 11.33 -0.81
N ILE A 810 -10.47 10.08 -1.17
CA ILE A 810 -11.42 8.99 -1.37
C ILE A 810 -10.95 7.73 -0.65
N VAL A 811 -11.88 7.06 0.02
CA VAL A 811 -11.65 5.77 0.66
C VAL A 811 -12.42 4.69 -0.09
N ALA A 812 -11.71 3.84 -0.82
CA ALA A 812 -12.28 2.78 -1.65
C ALA A 812 -11.66 1.43 -1.31
N ALA A 813 -12.23 0.75 -0.32
CA ALA A 813 -11.87 -0.61 0.04
C ALA A 813 -12.12 -1.58 -1.12
N GLY A 814 -11.51 -2.76 -1.04
CA GLY A 814 -11.68 -3.83 -2.01
C GLY A 814 -12.18 -5.11 -1.35
N ARG A 815 -12.98 -5.87 -2.09
CA ARG A 815 -13.51 -7.14 -1.61
C ARG A 815 -13.24 -8.24 -2.60
N ARG A 816 -12.85 -9.40 -2.08
CA ARG A 816 -12.71 -10.63 -2.87
C ARG A 816 -14.04 -11.37 -2.86
N ASN A 817 -14.71 -11.39 -4.01
CA ASN A 817 -15.90 -12.19 -4.22
C ASN A 817 -15.55 -13.54 -4.84
N ASN A 818 -16.38 -14.55 -4.59
CA ASN A 818 -16.28 -15.86 -5.21
C ASN A 818 -17.67 -16.48 -5.43
N PRO A 819 -17.81 -17.30 -6.49
CA PRO A 819 -18.99 -18.13 -6.69
C PRO A 819 -19.07 -19.24 -5.61
N PRO A 820 -20.21 -19.93 -5.50
CA PRO A 820 -20.29 -21.17 -4.73
C PRO A 820 -19.43 -22.27 -5.37
N GLU A 821 -18.69 -23.02 -4.56
CA GLU A 821 -17.97 -24.24 -4.96
C GLU A 821 -18.12 -25.32 -3.86
N ASP A 822 -17.74 -26.57 -4.14
CA ASP A 822 -17.78 -27.64 -3.15
C ASP A 822 -16.96 -27.28 -1.89
N GLY A 823 -17.68 -27.02 -0.79
CA GLY A 823 -17.08 -26.60 0.48
C GLY A 823 -16.67 -25.12 0.55
N VAL A 824 -17.05 -24.28 -0.41
CA VAL A 824 -16.80 -22.83 -0.42
C VAL A 824 -18.14 -22.08 -0.49
N PRO A 825 -18.49 -21.27 0.52
CA PRO A 825 -19.77 -20.55 0.52
C PRO A 825 -19.79 -19.44 -0.55
N PRO A 826 -20.96 -19.16 -1.15
CA PRO A 826 -21.09 -18.06 -2.11
C PRO A 826 -20.88 -16.71 -1.42
N LEU A 827 -20.13 -15.83 -2.08
CA LEU A 827 -19.82 -14.49 -1.60
C LEU A 827 -19.79 -13.52 -2.79
N CYS A 828 -20.86 -13.51 -3.58
CA CYS A 828 -20.89 -12.84 -4.89
C CYS A 828 -22.11 -11.92 -5.11
N ALA A 829 -22.72 -11.40 -4.05
CA ALA A 829 -23.83 -10.46 -4.13
C ALA A 829 -23.45 -9.03 -4.58
N TYR A 830 -22.17 -8.69 -4.59
CA TYR A 830 -21.70 -7.34 -4.90
C TYR A 830 -21.58 -7.11 -6.41
N ASN A 831 -21.99 -5.92 -6.85
CA ASN A 831 -21.76 -5.41 -8.20
C ASN A 831 -20.36 -4.72 -8.29
N PRO A 832 -20.00 -4.01 -9.40
CA PRO A 832 -18.67 -3.41 -9.53
C PRO A 832 -18.26 -2.46 -8.39
N LEU A 833 -19.21 -1.65 -7.88
CA LEU A 833 -18.93 -0.59 -6.93
C LEU A 833 -20.15 -0.30 -6.04
N HIS A 834 -19.95 -0.48 -4.74
CA HIS A 834 -20.93 -0.15 -3.71
C HIS A 834 -20.50 1.09 -2.91
N TYR A 835 -21.49 1.83 -2.44
CA TYR A 835 -21.37 2.83 -1.38
C TYR A 835 -22.08 2.29 -0.13
N MET A 836 -21.41 2.38 1.01
CA MET A 836 -21.98 1.96 2.29
C MET A 836 -21.96 3.13 3.26
N GLU A 837 -23.12 3.38 3.86
CA GLU A 837 -23.22 4.21 5.07
C GLU A 837 -22.41 3.55 6.20
N LEU A 838 -22.02 4.33 7.21
CA LEU A 838 -21.09 3.88 8.25
C LEU A 838 -21.52 2.61 9.02
N PRO A 839 -22.80 2.38 9.36
CA PRO A 839 -23.20 1.13 10.04
C PRO A 839 -22.90 -0.11 9.19
N GLU A 840 -23.33 -0.11 7.92
CA GLU A 840 -23.09 -1.20 6.99
C GLU A 840 -21.60 -1.38 6.68
N LEU A 841 -20.88 -0.27 6.47
CA LEU A 841 -19.44 -0.28 6.23
C LEU A 841 -18.68 -0.93 7.40
N PHE A 842 -19.08 -0.63 8.63
CA PHE A 842 -18.44 -1.21 9.81
C PHE A 842 -18.79 -2.67 10.03
N MET A 843 -19.96 -3.16 9.58
CA MET A 843 -20.19 -4.61 9.54
C MET A 843 -19.20 -5.32 8.62
N GLU A 844 -18.94 -4.75 7.44
CA GLU A 844 -17.93 -5.28 6.51
C GLU A 844 -16.52 -5.21 7.11
N PHE A 845 -16.13 -4.08 7.69
CA PHE A 845 -14.79 -3.91 8.27
C PHE A 845 -14.52 -4.78 9.50
N ILE A 846 -15.51 -4.93 10.39
CA ILE A 846 -15.42 -5.85 11.54
C ILE A 846 -15.24 -7.29 11.02
N SER A 847 -16.00 -7.66 10.00
CA SER A 847 -16.05 -9.05 9.51
C SER A 847 -14.89 -9.42 8.59
N SER A 848 -14.45 -8.50 7.72
CA SER A 848 -13.39 -8.70 6.72
C SER A 848 -13.46 -10.08 6.06
N MET A 849 -14.57 -10.33 5.37
CA MET A 849 -14.99 -11.67 4.94
C MET A 849 -14.23 -12.19 3.71
N THR A 850 -14.02 -13.50 3.64
CA THR A 850 -13.39 -14.16 2.50
C THR A 850 -13.86 -15.61 2.35
N GLY A 851 -14.02 -16.08 1.11
CA GLY A 851 -14.33 -17.50 0.85
C GLY A 851 -13.15 -18.45 1.10
N LYS A 852 -11.94 -17.93 1.35
CA LYS A 852 -10.81 -18.77 1.79
C LYS A 852 -11.01 -19.20 3.25
N SER A 853 -10.78 -20.48 3.53
CA SER A 853 -10.86 -21.07 4.88
C SER A 853 -12.21 -20.81 5.58
N PRO A 854 -13.33 -21.37 5.07
CA PRO A 854 -14.65 -21.19 5.67
C PRO A 854 -14.70 -21.63 7.14
N SER A 855 -15.52 -20.96 7.94
CA SER A 855 -15.83 -21.41 9.30
C SER A 855 -16.84 -22.57 9.25
N THR A 856 -17.11 -23.19 10.40
CA THR A 856 -18.10 -24.28 10.49
C THR A 856 -19.52 -23.83 10.11
N THR A 857 -19.81 -22.53 10.19
CA THR A 857 -21.14 -21.95 10.02
C THR A 857 -21.23 -20.86 8.94
N GLY A 858 -20.12 -20.37 8.38
CA GLY A 858 -20.12 -19.28 7.40
C GLY A 858 -18.79 -19.13 6.65
N ALA A 859 -18.49 -17.93 6.17
CA ALA A 859 -17.23 -17.67 5.47
C ALA A 859 -16.03 -17.61 6.43
N GLY A 860 -14.83 -17.50 5.87
CA GLY A 860 -13.63 -17.14 6.62
C GLY A 860 -13.60 -15.63 6.92
N SER A 861 -12.86 -15.25 7.95
CA SER A 861 -12.67 -13.85 8.37
C SER A 861 -11.18 -13.56 8.56
N GLU A 862 -10.71 -12.42 8.05
CA GLU A 862 -9.40 -11.86 8.38
C GLU A 862 -9.44 -10.98 9.67
N GLY A 863 -10.59 -10.95 10.33
CA GLY A 863 -10.95 -10.13 11.49
C GLY A 863 -10.91 -8.64 11.23
N ALA A 864 -11.21 -7.84 12.25
CA ALA A 864 -11.34 -6.39 12.14
C ALA A 864 -10.24 -5.75 11.29
N LEU A 865 -10.64 -5.03 10.25
CA LEU A 865 -9.78 -4.27 9.34
C LEU A 865 -8.69 -5.12 8.66
N THR A 866 -8.89 -6.44 8.53
CA THR A 866 -7.90 -7.44 8.07
C THR A 866 -6.66 -7.56 8.96
N LYS A 867 -6.77 -7.13 10.22
CA LYS A 867 -5.65 -7.01 11.16
C LYS A 867 -5.62 -8.09 12.23
N ALA A 868 -6.52 -9.08 12.27
CA ALA A 868 -6.47 -10.11 13.32
C ALA A 868 -5.10 -10.81 13.44
N PRO A 869 -4.40 -11.16 12.35
CA PRO A 869 -3.05 -11.76 12.45
C PRO A 869 -1.96 -10.77 12.91
N PHE A 870 -2.28 -9.49 12.98
CA PHE A 870 -1.33 -8.39 13.20
C PHE A 870 -1.71 -7.46 14.34
N ASN A 871 -2.77 -7.73 15.11
CA ASN A 871 -3.16 -6.94 16.26
C ASN A 871 -3.05 -7.77 17.55
N ALA A 872 -2.19 -7.32 18.48
CA ALA A 872 -1.99 -7.95 19.78
C ALA A 872 -2.99 -7.48 20.86
N LEU A 873 -3.82 -6.49 20.56
CA LEU A 873 -4.73 -5.82 21.48
C LEU A 873 -6.19 -6.14 21.16
N PRO A 874 -7.13 -5.87 22.08
CA PRO A 874 -8.56 -5.86 21.79
C PRO A 874 -8.85 -5.04 20.53
N ALA A 875 -9.41 -5.70 19.50
CA ALA A 875 -9.64 -5.10 18.19
C ALA A 875 -10.58 -3.88 18.23
N ILE A 876 -11.35 -3.73 19.31
CA ILE A 876 -12.25 -2.60 19.51
C ILE A 876 -11.52 -1.25 19.60
N TYR A 877 -10.25 -1.24 20.00
CA TYR A 877 -9.46 0.00 20.04
C TYR A 877 -9.23 0.56 18.63
N ASP A 878 -8.85 -0.32 17.69
CA ASP A 878 -8.73 0.01 16.27
C ASP A 878 -10.08 0.46 15.68
N LEU A 879 -11.15 -0.28 15.97
CA LEU A 879 -12.48 0.02 15.42
C LEU A 879 -13.04 1.36 15.93
N ASN A 880 -12.84 1.69 17.21
CA ASN A 880 -13.24 2.98 17.77
C ASN A 880 -12.51 4.14 17.09
N ALA A 881 -11.20 3.98 16.82
CA ALA A 881 -10.39 4.99 16.12
C ALA A 881 -10.81 5.12 14.64
N ALA A 882 -10.98 3.99 13.95
CA ALA A 882 -11.42 3.96 12.56
C ALA A 882 -12.79 4.64 12.39
N LEU A 883 -13.77 4.36 13.26
CA LEU A 883 -15.10 4.98 13.14
C LEU A 883 -15.00 6.51 13.21
N LEU A 884 -14.23 7.02 14.17
CA LEU A 884 -13.99 8.45 14.30
C LEU A 884 -13.31 9.02 13.05
N SER A 885 -12.36 8.29 12.45
CA SER A 885 -11.71 8.74 11.21
C SER A 885 -12.71 8.92 10.08
N TYR A 886 -13.67 8.02 9.88
CA TYR A 886 -14.66 8.19 8.81
C TYR A 886 -15.66 9.28 9.15
N ALA A 887 -16.21 9.27 10.36
CA ALA A 887 -17.30 10.18 10.73
C ALA A 887 -16.84 11.65 10.88
N LEU A 888 -15.69 11.90 11.51
CA LEU A 888 -15.18 13.26 11.73
C LEU A 888 -14.70 13.91 10.43
N SER A 889 -14.19 13.09 9.51
CA SER A 889 -13.81 13.51 8.17
C SER A 889 -14.98 13.54 7.20
N GLY A 890 -16.09 12.85 7.45
CA GLY A 890 -17.15 12.71 6.44
C GLY A 890 -16.63 12.02 5.18
N TYR A 891 -15.85 10.94 5.34
CA TYR A 891 -15.44 10.12 4.20
C TYR A 891 -16.54 9.13 3.83
N ASP A 892 -16.88 9.08 2.54
CA ASP A 892 -17.74 8.05 1.99
C ASP A 892 -17.03 6.69 1.94
N GLY A 893 -17.72 5.64 2.41
CA GLY A 893 -17.23 4.27 2.39
C GLY A 893 -17.51 3.57 1.07
N TRP A 894 -16.53 3.54 0.16
CA TRP A 894 -16.66 2.82 -1.11
C TRP A 894 -16.09 1.40 -1.03
N LEU A 895 -16.73 0.47 -1.73
CA LEU A 895 -16.31 -0.93 -1.78
C LEU A 895 -16.31 -1.41 -3.24
N SER A 896 -15.12 -1.73 -3.74
CA SER A 896 -14.88 -2.22 -5.11
C SER A 896 -14.78 -3.74 -5.16
N SER A 897 -15.36 -4.34 -6.22
CA SER A 897 -15.35 -5.80 -6.41
C SER A 897 -14.08 -6.31 -7.11
N ALA A 898 -13.56 -7.42 -6.63
CA ALA A 898 -12.48 -8.20 -7.24
C ALA A 898 -12.83 -9.70 -7.21
N GLY A 899 -12.20 -10.48 -8.10
CA GLY A 899 -12.50 -11.89 -8.30
C GLY A 899 -13.69 -12.09 -9.22
N TYR A 900 -14.90 -11.98 -8.69
CA TYR A 900 -16.17 -12.24 -9.38
C TYR A 900 -17.24 -11.16 -9.12
N ILE A 901 -18.22 -11.07 -10.01
CA ILE A 901 -19.50 -10.37 -9.85
C ILE A 901 -20.60 -11.36 -10.16
N GLY A 902 -21.46 -11.65 -9.18
CA GLY A 902 -22.35 -12.81 -9.27
C GLY A 902 -21.59 -14.14 -9.41
N PRO A 903 -22.31 -15.25 -9.61
CA PRO A 903 -21.70 -16.57 -9.72
C PRO A 903 -20.97 -16.83 -11.04
N LYS A 904 -21.21 -16.04 -12.10
CA LYS A 904 -20.73 -16.39 -13.46
C LYS A 904 -19.65 -15.44 -13.99
N VAL A 905 -19.72 -14.15 -13.67
CA VAL A 905 -18.84 -13.15 -14.28
C VAL A 905 -17.53 -13.02 -13.49
N GLN A 906 -16.45 -13.57 -14.04
CA GLN A 906 -15.11 -13.33 -13.53
C GLN A 906 -14.67 -11.90 -13.88
N VAL A 907 -14.03 -11.21 -12.93
CA VAL A 907 -13.48 -9.85 -13.13
C VAL A 907 -12.01 -9.71 -12.74
N ALA A 908 -11.43 -10.70 -12.06
CA ALA A 908 -10.06 -10.65 -11.55
C ALA A 908 -9.78 -9.32 -10.80
N HIS A 909 -8.90 -8.46 -11.33
CA HIS A 909 -8.62 -7.12 -10.80
C HIS A 909 -8.95 -5.99 -11.78
N ASP A 910 -9.69 -6.29 -12.85
CA ASP A 910 -9.97 -5.32 -13.93
C ASP A 910 -10.66 -4.06 -13.39
N ILE A 911 -11.60 -4.22 -12.46
CA ILE A 911 -12.31 -3.11 -11.80
C ILE A 911 -11.42 -2.42 -10.76
N SER A 912 -10.59 -3.17 -10.03
CA SER A 912 -9.69 -2.62 -9.01
C SER A 912 -8.75 -1.56 -9.59
N LEU A 913 -8.28 -1.75 -10.84
CA LEU A 913 -7.41 -0.81 -11.55
C LEU A 913 -8.13 0.47 -12.01
N LEU A 914 -9.46 0.43 -12.18
CA LEU A 914 -10.28 1.55 -12.66
C LEU A 914 -10.68 2.53 -11.55
N ILE A 915 -10.66 2.10 -10.28
CA ILE A 915 -11.04 2.95 -9.13
C ILE A 915 -10.30 4.29 -9.08
N PRO A 916 -8.96 4.36 -9.15
CA PRO A 916 -8.28 5.66 -9.14
C PRO A 916 -8.54 6.47 -10.41
N GLU A 917 -8.84 5.83 -11.54
CA GLU A 917 -9.13 6.52 -12.81
C GLU A 917 -10.50 7.20 -12.81
N ILE A 918 -11.52 6.54 -12.25
CA ILE A 918 -12.88 7.10 -12.24
C ILE A 918 -12.96 8.26 -11.25
N PHE A 919 -12.51 8.06 -10.00
CA PHE A 919 -12.64 9.06 -8.95
C PHE A 919 -11.74 10.28 -9.18
N SER A 920 -10.52 10.13 -9.73
CA SER A 920 -9.66 11.27 -10.05
C SER A 920 -10.21 12.15 -11.19
N ARG A 921 -11.14 11.62 -11.98
CA ARG A 921 -11.80 12.34 -13.07
C ARG A 921 -13.17 12.89 -12.68
N MET A 922 -13.59 12.75 -11.42
CA MET A 922 -14.80 13.35 -10.85
C MET A 922 -14.43 14.48 -9.90
N SER A 923 -15.18 15.59 -9.90
CA SER A 923 -15.02 16.61 -8.87
C SER A 923 -15.41 16.05 -7.49
N ALA A 924 -15.01 16.73 -6.42
CA ALA A 924 -15.41 16.35 -5.06
C ALA A 924 -16.95 16.35 -4.90
N GLU A 925 -17.64 17.32 -5.49
CA GLU A 925 -19.11 17.42 -5.49
C GLU A 925 -19.77 16.29 -6.30
N GLU A 926 -19.22 15.96 -7.47
CA GLU A 926 -19.79 14.92 -8.33
C GLU A 926 -19.71 13.52 -7.72
N ARG A 927 -18.71 13.26 -6.87
CA ARG A 927 -18.45 11.94 -6.28
C ARG A 927 -18.93 11.80 -4.84
N ASP A 928 -19.45 12.87 -4.26
CA ASP A 928 -20.10 12.82 -2.95
C ASP A 928 -21.32 11.88 -3.02
N ALA A 929 -21.40 10.94 -2.07
CA ALA A 929 -22.42 9.91 -2.12
C ALA A 929 -23.85 10.47 -2.04
N HIS A 930 -24.08 11.58 -1.31
CA HIS A 930 -25.40 12.21 -1.25
C HIS A 930 -25.80 12.80 -2.60
N HIS A 931 -24.89 13.51 -3.27
CA HIS A 931 -25.13 14.02 -4.63
C HIS A 931 -25.40 12.89 -5.62
N LEU A 932 -24.70 11.76 -5.48
CA LEU A 932 -24.89 10.60 -6.34
C LEU A 932 -26.25 9.90 -6.10
N ILE A 933 -26.71 9.82 -4.85
CA ILE A 933 -28.03 9.29 -4.49
C ILE A 933 -29.13 10.23 -5.00
N GLU A 934 -29.04 11.54 -4.74
CA GLU A 934 -30.01 12.54 -5.20
C GLU A 934 -30.10 12.61 -6.73
N GLY A 935 -28.96 12.44 -7.40
CA GLY A 935 -28.87 12.36 -8.86
C GLY A 935 -29.35 11.03 -9.46
N GLY A 936 -29.70 10.03 -8.65
CA GLY A 936 -30.17 8.72 -9.10
C GLY A 936 -29.07 7.84 -9.72
N TYR A 937 -27.80 8.08 -9.40
CA TYR A 937 -26.65 7.28 -9.86
C TYR A 937 -26.35 6.08 -8.94
N LEU A 938 -26.82 6.14 -7.70
CA LEU A 938 -26.74 5.05 -6.73
C LEU A 938 -28.15 4.56 -6.41
N GLU A 939 -28.34 3.25 -6.41
CA GLU A 939 -29.59 2.61 -5.99
C GLU A 939 -29.42 1.90 -4.65
N ARG A 940 -30.38 2.10 -3.74
CA ARG A 940 -30.41 1.42 -2.45
C ARG A 940 -30.81 -0.04 -2.64
N ILE A 941 -30.15 -0.94 -1.92
CA ILE A 941 -30.54 -2.34 -1.84
C ILE A 941 -31.47 -2.50 -0.63
N GLU A 942 -32.60 -3.17 -0.80
CA GLU A 942 -33.62 -3.37 0.23
C GLU A 942 -33.74 -4.85 0.62
N ASP A 943 -34.23 -5.10 1.82
CA ASP A 943 -34.57 -6.46 2.26
C ASP A 943 -35.75 -7.00 1.44
N PHE A 944 -35.75 -8.30 1.16
CA PHE A 944 -36.82 -8.95 0.40
C PHE A 944 -37.08 -10.38 0.90
N GLU A 945 -38.20 -10.97 0.48
CA GLU A 945 -38.57 -12.35 0.83
C GLU A 945 -38.14 -13.31 -0.27
N TYR A 946 -37.39 -14.35 0.09
CA TYR A 946 -37.02 -15.46 -0.79
C TYR A 946 -37.34 -16.79 -0.09
N GLU A 947 -38.15 -17.63 -0.72
CA GLU A 947 -38.59 -18.93 -0.18
C GLU A 947 -39.15 -18.87 1.28
N GLY A 948 -39.82 -17.77 1.63
CA GLY A 948 -40.44 -17.56 2.94
C GLY A 948 -39.47 -17.15 4.05
N ARG A 949 -38.27 -16.70 3.68
CA ARG A 949 -37.24 -16.17 4.58
C ARG A 949 -36.92 -14.74 4.16
N THR A 950 -36.75 -13.86 5.14
CA THR A 950 -36.29 -12.48 4.91
C THR A 950 -34.78 -12.47 4.62
N VAL A 951 -34.42 -12.07 3.40
CA VAL A 951 -33.03 -11.84 2.98
C VAL A 951 -32.66 -10.40 3.35
N GLN A 952 -31.71 -10.22 4.27
CA GLN A 952 -31.31 -8.90 4.78
C GLN A 952 -30.34 -8.16 3.85
N ALA A 953 -30.73 -8.00 2.58
CA ALA A 953 -29.88 -7.42 1.54
C ALA A 953 -29.58 -5.93 1.74
N SER A 954 -30.34 -5.23 2.59
CA SER A 954 -30.05 -3.84 2.96
C SER A 954 -28.66 -3.62 3.59
N ARG A 955 -28.06 -4.69 4.14
CA ARG A 955 -26.66 -4.67 4.65
C ARG A 955 -25.63 -4.40 3.55
N LEU A 956 -25.99 -4.53 2.28
CA LEU A 956 -25.13 -4.25 1.13
C LEU A 956 -25.06 -2.76 0.77
N GLY A 957 -25.86 -1.90 1.43
CA GLY A 957 -25.88 -0.46 1.22
C GLY A 957 -26.47 -0.06 -0.13
N TYR A 958 -25.75 0.78 -0.85
CA TYR A 958 -26.09 1.26 -2.19
C TYR A 958 -25.10 0.70 -3.21
N ARG A 959 -25.53 0.65 -4.48
CA ARG A 959 -24.68 0.23 -5.59
C ARG A 959 -24.82 1.15 -6.79
N MET A 960 -23.77 1.22 -7.61
CA MET A 960 -23.83 1.94 -8.88
C MET A 960 -24.83 1.29 -9.84
N ASN A 961 -25.50 2.10 -10.65
CA ASN A 961 -26.44 1.63 -11.67
C ASN A 961 -25.99 2.06 -13.09
N GLN A 962 -26.82 1.79 -14.10
CA GLN A 962 -26.53 2.14 -15.49
C GLN A 962 -26.27 3.66 -15.67
N SER A 963 -27.02 4.51 -14.98
CA SER A 963 -26.86 5.97 -15.05
C SER A 963 -25.48 6.42 -14.59
N PHE A 964 -24.92 5.78 -13.55
CA PHE A 964 -23.55 6.04 -13.10
C PHE A 964 -22.54 5.70 -14.20
N ALA A 965 -22.69 4.50 -14.80
CA ALA A 965 -21.82 4.04 -15.88
C ALA A 965 -21.85 5.00 -17.07
N SER A 966 -23.03 5.29 -17.61
CA SER A 966 -23.24 6.20 -18.74
C SER A 966 -22.64 7.59 -18.50
N THR A 967 -22.75 8.12 -17.27
CA THR A 967 -22.35 9.49 -16.93
C THR A 967 -20.86 9.63 -16.64
N PHE A 968 -20.30 8.76 -15.81
CA PHE A 968 -18.94 8.93 -15.29
C PHE A 968 -17.92 8.01 -15.98
N PHE A 969 -18.28 6.76 -16.31
CA PHE A 969 -17.36 5.88 -17.05
C PHE A 969 -17.14 6.35 -18.50
N GLY A 970 -18.02 7.21 -19.03
CA GLY A 970 -17.80 7.93 -20.29
C GLY A 970 -16.60 8.90 -20.28
N ARG A 971 -15.94 9.10 -19.12
CA ARG A 971 -14.65 9.82 -19.00
C ARG A 971 -13.45 8.93 -19.28
N ILE A 972 -13.64 7.61 -19.32
CA ILE A 972 -12.60 6.59 -19.54
C ILE A 972 -12.89 5.82 -20.83
N PHE A 973 -14.10 5.28 -20.96
CA PHE A 973 -14.51 4.41 -22.06
C PHE A 973 -15.27 5.17 -23.14
N LEU A 974 -15.15 4.67 -24.36
CA LEU A 974 -15.80 5.25 -25.52
C LEU A 974 -17.30 4.94 -25.58
N HIS A 975 -17.67 3.73 -25.14
CA HIS A 975 -19.05 3.23 -25.09
C HIS A 975 -19.40 2.87 -23.65
N PRO A 976 -19.71 3.87 -22.79
CA PRO A 976 -19.92 3.63 -21.37
C PRO A 976 -21.10 2.70 -21.08
N ASP A 977 -22.09 2.66 -21.98
CA ASP A 977 -23.32 1.89 -21.78
C ASP A 977 -23.14 0.37 -21.82
N VAL A 978 -22.04 -0.11 -22.42
CA VAL A 978 -21.73 -1.55 -22.57
C VAL A 978 -20.56 -2.01 -21.69
N VAL A 979 -19.98 -1.09 -20.89
CA VAL A 979 -18.86 -1.42 -19.99
C VAL A 979 -19.26 -2.53 -19.02
N PHE A 980 -20.43 -2.39 -18.42
CA PHE A 980 -21.03 -3.40 -17.56
C PHE A 980 -22.34 -3.89 -18.18
N THR A 981 -22.53 -5.21 -18.22
CA THR A 981 -23.82 -5.78 -18.59
C THR A 981 -24.83 -5.54 -17.48
N GLU A 982 -26.12 -5.72 -17.78
CA GLU A 982 -27.17 -5.65 -16.75
C GLU A 982 -26.90 -6.66 -15.62
N GLU A 983 -26.47 -7.88 -15.96
CA GLU A 983 -26.10 -8.93 -15.00
C GLU A 983 -24.84 -8.60 -14.17
N MET A 984 -23.95 -7.73 -14.65
CA MET A 984 -22.85 -7.22 -13.83
C MET A 984 -23.34 -6.15 -12.85
N LEU A 985 -24.23 -5.25 -13.27
CA LEU A 985 -24.79 -4.20 -12.41
C LEU A 985 -25.79 -4.76 -11.39
N ARG A 986 -26.51 -5.81 -11.77
CA ARG A 986 -27.56 -6.50 -11.01
C ARG A 986 -27.27 -8.00 -10.93
N PRO A 987 -26.29 -8.43 -10.11
CA PRO A 987 -25.86 -9.82 -10.03
C PRO A 987 -26.96 -10.80 -9.60
N GLU A 988 -28.05 -10.33 -8.99
CA GLU A 988 -29.24 -11.13 -8.70
C GLU A 988 -29.90 -11.71 -9.96
N LEU A 989 -29.69 -11.10 -11.14
CA LEU A 989 -30.22 -11.60 -12.42
C LEU A 989 -29.48 -12.85 -12.92
N GLN A 990 -28.24 -13.06 -12.48
CA GLN A 990 -27.47 -14.24 -12.87
C GLN A 990 -28.04 -15.51 -12.22
N ASP A 991 -28.41 -15.41 -10.94
CA ASP A 991 -29.05 -16.44 -10.11
C ASP A 991 -29.54 -15.82 -8.78
N GLU A 992 -30.86 -15.70 -8.61
CA GLU A 992 -31.49 -15.09 -7.43
C GLU A 992 -31.24 -15.92 -6.14
N ALA A 993 -31.17 -17.25 -6.26
CA ALA A 993 -30.94 -18.14 -5.12
C ALA A 993 -29.52 -17.93 -4.56
N VAL A 994 -28.51 -17.89 -5.44
CA VAL A 994 -27.12 -17.67 -5.05
C VAL A 994 -26.91 -16.26 -4.47
N PHE A 995 -27.66 -15.26 -4.97
CA PHE A 995 -27.66 -13.93 -4.38
C PHE A 995 -28.21 -13.95 -2.95
N ALA A 996 -29.38 -14.57 -2.72
CA ALA A 996 -29.96 -14.72 -1.39
C ALA A 996 -29.03 -15.48 -0.44
N ASP A 997 -28.45 -16.60 -0.89
CA ASP A 997 -27.49 -17.40 -0.12
C ASP A 997 -26.23 -16.59 0.25
N SER A 998 -25.71 -15.77 -0.68
CA SER A 998 -24.56 -14.89 -0.40
C SER A 998 -24.87 -13.91 0.74
N VAL A 999 -26.08 -13.35 0.77
CA VAL A 999 -26.51 -12.43 1.84
C VAL A 999 -26.70 -13.17 3.17
N ASP A 1000 -27.29 -14.36 3.16
CA ASP A 1000 -27.42 -15.18 4.37
C ASP A 1000 -26.07 -15.56 4.98
N ILE A 1001 -25.08 -15.86 4.13
CA ILE A 1001 -23.70 -16.10 4.56
C ILE A 1001 -23.09 -14.84 5.16
N ILE A 1002 -23.34 -13.67 4.58
CA ILE A 1002 -22.89 -12.37 5.13
C ILE A 1002 -23.48 -12.17 6.53
N VAL A 1003 -24.79 -12.32 6.70
CA VAL A 1003 -25.48 -12.18 8.00
C VAL A 1003 -24.93 -13.18 9.04
N THR A 1004 -24.74 -14.43 8.63
CA THR A 1004 -24.20 -15.47 9.51
C THR A 1004 -22.78 -15.16 9.93
N THR A 1005 -21.95 -14.67 9.00
CA THR A 1005 -20.56 -14.32 9.30
C THR A 1005 -20.48 -13.09 10.20
N HIS A 1006 -21.34 -12.08 10.01
CA HIS A 1006 -21.45 -10.94 10.92
C HIS A 1006 -21.72 -11.42 12.36
N LYS A 1007 -22.67 -12.34 12.54
CA LYS A 1007 -22.99 -12.90 13.86
C LYS A 1007 -21.79 -13.62 14.48
N VAL A 1008 -21.16 -14.53 13.74
CA VAL A 1008 -20.01 -15.32 14.24
C VAL A 1008 -18.87 -14.39 14.66
N VAL A 1009 -18.56 -13.37 13.85
CA VAL A 1009 -17.47 -12.44 14.17
C VAL A 1009 -17.84 -11.56 15.37
N ALA A 1010 -19.07 -11.05 15.43
CA ALA A 1010 -19.51 -10.18 16.53
C ALA A 1010 -19.55 -10.93 17.89
N GLU A 1011 -19.83 -12.24 17.90
CA GLU A 1011 -19.80 -13.06 19.11
C GLU A 1011 -18.41 -13.09 19.78
N HIS A 1012 -17.31 -12.89 19.04
CA HIS A 1012 -15.98 -12.77 19.65
C HIS A 1012 -15.91 -11.61 20.65
N TYR A 1013 -16.53 -10.47 20.33
CA TYR A 1013 -16.55 -9.27 21.17
C TYR A 1013 -17.43 -9.44 22.41
N ARG A 1014 -18.46 -10.28 22.32
CA ARG A 1014 -19.27 -10.69 23.47
C ARG A 1014 -18.50 -11.67 24.35
N ALA A 1015 -17.80 -12.63 23.74
CA ALA A 1015 -17.07 -13.68 24.44
C ALA A 1015 -15.87 -13.17 25.25
N ASP A 1016 -15.12 -12.19 24.74
CA ASP A 1016 -14.02 -11.55 25.48
C ASP A 1016 -14.44 -10.30 26.27
N GLY A 1017 -15.71 -9.87 26.15
CA GLY A 1017 -16.26 -8.70 26.82
C GLY A 1017 -15.86 -7.35 26.21
N SER A 1018 -15.11 -7.33 25.11
CA SER A 1018 -14.67 -6.08 24.45
C SER A 1018 -15.82 -5.26 23.87
N ILE A 1019 -17.01 -5.85 23.70
CA ILE A 1019 -18.24 -5.14 23.33
C ILE A 1019 -18.58 -4.00 24.30
N GLU A 1020 -18.21 -4.11 25.58
CA GLU A 1020 -18.44 -3.05 26.58
C GLU A 1020 -17.43 -1.88 26.47
N TRP A 1021 -16.34 -2.06 25.73
CA TRP A 1021 -15.38 -0.98 25.44
C TRP A 1021 -15.61 -0.33 24.08
N ALA A 1022 -16.58 -0.83 23.31
CA ALA A 1022 -17.03 -0.24 22.07
C ALA A 1022 -17.69 1.10 22.34
N VAL A 1023 -17.39 2.10 21.51
CA VAL A 1023 -18.13 3.36 21.55
C VAL A 1023 -19.61 3.11 21.23
N PRO A 1024 -20.55 3.93 21.73
CA PRO A 1024 -21.99 3.66 21.64
C PRO A 1024 -22.51 3.18 20.27
N PRO A 1025 -22.16 3.79 19.12
CA PRO A 1025 -22.57 3.31 17.80
C PRO A 1025 -22.09 1.87 17.50
N LEU A 1026 -20.83 1.55 17.79
CA LEU A 1026 -20.27 0.21 17.52
C LEU A 1026 -20.79 -0.85 18.48
N ARG A 1027 -21.02 -0.51 19.75
CA ARG A 1027 -21.65 -1.44 20.70
C ARG A 1027 -23.03 -1.87 20.19
N ALA A 1028 -23.88 -0.89 19.84
CA ALA A 1028 -25.21 -1.18 19.30
C ALA A 1028 -25.13 -1.97 17.99
N LEU A 1029 -24.18 -1.64 17.09
CA LEU A 1029 -23.95 -2.37 15.85
C LEU A 1029 -23.58 -3.84 16.11
N LEU A 1030 -22.64 -4.10 17.02
CA LEU A 1030 -22.23 -5.46 17.40
C LEU A 1030 -23.41 -6.25 18.00
N GLU A 1031 -24.24 -5.63 18.83
CA GLU A 1031 -25.46 -6.26 19.37
C GLU A 1031 -26.44 -6.62 18.26
N ILE A 1032 -26.69 -5.70 17.31
CA ILE A 1032 -27.53 -5.95 16.13
C ILE A 1032 -26.96 -7.07 15.26
N MET A 1033 -25.64 -7.16 15.09
CA MET A 1033 -25.01 -8.26 14.35
C MET A 1033 -25.28 -9.63 15.00
N ILE A 1034 -25.38 -9.69 16.33
CA ILE A 1034 -25.53 -10.95 17.08
C ILE A 1034 -27.00 -11.35 17.24
N ASP A 1035 -27.81 -10.42 17.75
CA ASP A 1035 -29.18 -10.67 18.22
C ASP A 1035 -30.25 -10.12 17.26
N GLY A 1036 -29.84 -9.33 16.25
CA GLY A 1036 -30.74 -8.60 15.35
C GLY A 1036 -31.23 -7.26 15.92
N THR A 1037 -31.07 -7.03 17.22
CA THR A 1037 -31.46 -5.80 17.92
C THR A 1037 -30.43 -5.36 18.96
N SER A 1038 -30.27 -4.06 19.20
CA SER A 1038 -29.48 -3.52 20.31
C SER A 1038 -30.19 -3.71 21.65
N ARG A 1039 -29.48 -3.50 22.77
CA ARG A 1039 -30.08 -3.57 24.11
C ARG A 1039 -31.12 -2.48 24.38
N GLU A 1040 -31.10 -1.40 23.62
CA GLU A 1040 -32.14 -0.35 23.61
C GLU A 1040 -33.37 -0.74 22.77
N GLY A 1041 -33.29 -1.85 22.02
CA GLY A 1041 -34.35 -2.32 21.13
C GLY A 1041 -34.27 -1.79 19.70
N TRP A 1042 -33.14 -1.22 19.29
CA TRP A 1042 -32.94 -0.69 17.93
C TRP A 1042 -32.50 -1.77 16.94
N ASP A 1043 -32.82 -1.57 15.67
CA ASP A 1043 -32.30 -2.31 14.52
C ASP A 1043 -31.49 -1.39 13.58
N LEU A 1044 -31.01 -1.92 12.45
CA LEU A 1044 -30.27 -1.15 11.45
C LEU A 1044 -31.03 0.04 10.84
N THR A 1045 -32.36 0.02 10.89
CA THR A 1045 -33.22 1.05 10.28
C THR A 1045 -33.65 2.13 11.27
N SER A 1046 -33.46 1.87 12.56
CA SER A 1046 -33.85 2.75 13.65
C SER A 1046 -33.13 4.11 13.54
N PRO A 1047 -33.86 5.23 13.41
CA PRO A 1047 -33.26 6.57 13.27
C PRO A 1047 -32.33 6.92 14.44
N GLU A 1048 -32.69 6.54 15.66
CA GLU A 1048 -31.90 6.76 16.87
C GLU A 1048 -30.54 6.06 16.81
N PHE A 1049 -30.49 4.86 16.21
CA PHE A 1049 -29.25 4.12 16.00
C PHE A 1049 -28.38 4.78 14.93
N ARG A 1050 -28.95 5.16 13.76
CA ARG A 1050 -28.22 5.83 12.69
C ARG A 1050 -27.65 7.18 13.13
N ALA A 1051 -28.40 7.93 13.94
CA ALA A 1051 -27.97 9.21 14.50
C ALA A 1051 -26.67 9.10 15.34
N LEU A 1052 -26.36 7.93 15.92
CA LEU A 1052 -25.10 7.72 16.67
C LEU A 1052 -23.84 7.80 15.79
N PHE A 1053 -23.98 7.62 14.48
CA PHE A 1053 -22.89 7.68 13.50
C PHE A 1053 -22.71 9.08 12.90
N GLU A 1054 -23.65 10.00 13.15
CA GLU A 1054 -23.57 11.36 12.62
C GLU A 1054 -22.48 12.17 13.32
N ARG A 1055 -21.71 12.90 12.52
CA ARG A 1055 -20.57 13.70 12.98
C ARG A 1055 -20.91 14.65 14.12
N GLU A 1056 -22.03 15.37 14.02
CA GLU A 1056 -22.44 16.37 15.02
C GLU A 1056 -22.77 15.74 16.38
N ASN A 1057 -23.43 14.58 16.37
CA ASN A 1057 -23.77 13.84 17.57
C ASN A 1057 -22.52 13.25 18.23
N ILE A 1058 -21.53 12.82 17.44
CA ILE A 1058 -20.23 12.37 17.94
C ILE A 1058 -19.47 13.53 18.61
N LEU A 1059 -19.33 14.67 17.93
CA LEU A 1059 -18.58 15.83 18.45
C LEU A 1059 -19.18 16.39 19.74
N SER A 1060 -20.51 16.33 19.90
CA SER A 1060 -21.22 16.79 21.09
C SER A 1060 -21.33 15.73 22.20
N SER A 1061 -20.87 14.50 21.97
CA SER A 1061 -21.02 13.39 22.90
C SER A 1061 -20.02 13.42 24.07
N SER A 1062 -20.46 12.90 25.22
CA SER A 1062 -19.59 12.73 26.39
C SER A 1062 -18.49 11.69 26.17
N TRP A 1063 -18.77 10.63 25.41
CA TRP A 1063 -17.78 9.58 25.16
C TRP A 1063 -16.63 10.08 24.27
N TYR A 1064 -16.91 10.94 23.29
CA TYR A 1064 -15.87 11.55 22.48
C TYR A 1064 -15.02 12.52 23.31
N ALA A 1065 -15.66 13.37 24.13
CA ALA A 1065 -14.95 14.24 25.07
C ALA A 1065 -13.99 13.46 26.00
N GLN A 1066 -14.43 12.32 26.53
CA GLN A 1066 -13.59 11.44 27.35
C GLN A 1066 -12.35 10.93 26.61
N ARG A 1067 -12.44 10.68 25.29
CA ARG A 1067 -11.27 10.28 24.48
C ARG A 1067 -10.27 11.41 24.31
N LEU A 1068 -10.74 12.64 24.17
CA LEU A 1068 -9.87 13.82 24.09
C LEU A 1068 -9.15 14.03 25.43
N ASP A 1069 -9.88 13.94 26.54
CA ASP A 1069 -9.31 14.10 27.88
C ASP A 1069 -8.31 12.98 28.21
N ALA A 1070 -8.58 11.75 27.76
CA ALA A 1070 -7.64 10.63 27.85
C ALA A 1070 -6.33 10.90 27.09
N LYS A 1071 -6.42 11.47 25.88
CA LYS A 1071 -5.25 11.84 25.08
C LYS A 1071 -4.41 12.92 25.79
N VAL A 1072 -5.06 13.94 26.35
CA VAL A 1072 -4.39 14.98 27.14
C VAL A 1072 -3.66 14.36 28.34
N ALA A 1073 -4.36 13.52 29.13
CA ALA A 1073 -3.77 12.88 30.32
C ALA A 1073 -2.53 12.06 29.98
N ARG A 1074 -2.59 11.29 28.89
CA ARG A 1074 -1.47 10.49 28.39
C ARG A 1074 -0.28 11.36 27.97
N ASP A 1075 -0.53 12.42 27.19
CA ASP A 1075 0.55 13.31 26.72
C ASP A 1075 1.20 14.09 27.87
N THR A 1076 0.43 14.51 28.85
CA THR A 1076 0.94 15.12 30.09
C THR A 1076 1.85 14.14 30.84
N ARG A 1077 1.44 12.88 30.98
CA ARG A 1077 2.26 11.83 31.63
C ARG A 1077 3.57 11.59 30.88
N GLN A 1078 3.51 11.49 29.55
CA GLN A 1078 4.70 11.28 28.73
C GLN A 1078 5.65 12.49 28.77
N ALA A 1079 5.11 13.71 28.81
CA ALA A 1079 5.90 14.93 28.96
C ALA A 1079 6.62 14.97 30.32
N HIS A 1080 5.95 14.55 31.40
CA HIS A 1080 6.58 14.37 32.71
C HIS A 1080 7.71 13.34 32.65
N GLN A 1081 7.47 12.16 32.06
CA GLN A 1081 8.49 11.12 31.92
C GLN A 1081 9.71 11.60 31.11
N ALA A 1082 9.48 12.36 30.04
CA ALA A 1082 10.56 12.94 29.24
C ALA A 1082 11.43 13.90 30.06
N ILE A 1083 10.83 14.75 30.89
CA ILE A 1083 11.57 15.65 31.80
C ILE A 1083 12.38 14.84 32.82
N GLU A 1084 11.82 13.78 33.38
CA GLU A 1084 12.52 12.89 34.32
C GLU A 1084 13.72 12.19 33.67
N ASP A 1085 13.53 11.63 32.47
CA ASP A 1085 14.59 10.92 31.74
C ASP A 1085 15.73 11.86 31.34
N LEU A 1086 15.41 13.04 30.80
CA LEU A 1086 16.39 14.08 30.46
C LEU A 1086 17.12 14.59 31.71
N THR A 1087 16.41 14.81 32.82
CA THR A 1087 17.02 15.26 34.08
C THR A 1087 17.95 14.20 34.66
N ARG A 1088 17.54 12.93 34.64
CA ARG A 1088 18.37 11.79 35.08
C ARG A 1088 19.64 11.68 34.25
N PHE A 1089 19.55 11.86 32.93
CA PHE A 1089 20.73 11.85 32.05
C PHE A 1089 21.63 13.06 32.28
N TYR A 1090 21.05 14.25 32.43
CA TYR A 1090 21.75 15.51 32.67
C TYR A 1090 22.55 15.51 33.98
N THR A 1091 22.03 14.85 35.03
CA THR A 1091 22.63 14.84 36.37
C THR A 1091 23.50 13.62 36.66
N ALA A 1092 23.61 12.67 35.72
CA ALA A 1092 24.42 11.47 35.91
C ALA A 1092 25.92 11.80 35.88
N GLU A 1093 26.69 11.14 36.75
CA GLU A 1093 28.14 11.33 36.81
C GLU A 1093 28.83 10.95 35.49
N ASN A 1094 29.74 11.80 35.01
CA ASN A 1094 30.55 11.62 33.80
C ASN A 1094 29.78 11.79 32.46
N ASN A 1095 28.64 12.50 32.47
CA ASN A 1095 27.88 12.81 31.27
C ASN A 1095 28.05 14.27 30.77
N GLU A 1096 28.88 15.10 31.42
CA GLU A 1096 28.95 16.55 31.20
C GLU A 1096 29.27 16.92 29.75
N GLU A 1097 30.26 16.24 29.13
CA GLU A 1097 30.67 16.52 27.74
C GLU A 1097 29.59 16.16 26.72
N VAL A 1098 28.87 15.05 26.92
CA VAL A 1098 27.80 14.62 26.00
C VAL A 1098 26.54 15.46 26.19
N VAL A 1099 26.27 15.91 27.41
CA VAL A 1099 25.18 16.84 27.74
C VAL A 1099 25.35 18.16 26.97
N GLU A 1100 26.55 18.73 26.97
CA GLU A 1100 26.86 19.95 26.21
C GLU A 1100 26.78 19.68 24.70
N ARG A 1101 27.41 18.61 24.21
CA ARG A 1101 27.44 18.28 22.77
C ARG A 1101 26.05 18.09 22.17
N LEU A 1102 25.13 17.45 22.89
CA LEU A 1102 23.77 17.16 22.40
C LEU A 1102 22.75 18.23 22.74
N GLY A 1103 23.15 19.29 23.45
CA GLY A 1103 22.25 20.37 23.86
C GLY A 1103 21.11 19.90 24.77
N ILE A 1104 21.38 18.96 25.69
CA ILE A 1104 20.35 18.32 26.54
C ILE A 1104 19.61 19.35 27.40
N GLU A 1105 20.27 20.42 27.84
CA GLU A 1105 19.62 21.52 28.57
C GLU A 1105 18.53 22.21 27.74
N GLY A 1106 18.78 22.43 26.45
CA GLY A 1106 17.80 22.98 25.50
C GLY A 1106 16.59 22.05 25.35
N ARG A 1107 16.84 20.75 25.13
CA ARG A 1107 15.78 19.73 25.05
C ARG A 1107 14.95 19.63 26.33
N LEU A 1108 15.58 19.80 27.49
CA LEU A 1108 14.89 19.82 28.78
C LEU A 1108 14.00 21.07 28.93
N ALA A 1109 14.44 22.23 28.42
CA ALA A 1109 13.63 23.44 28.38
C ALA A 1109 12.43 23.28 27.43
N GLU A 1110 12.63 22.69 26.26
CA GLU A 1110 11.57 22.36 25.29
C GLU A 1110 10.56 21.37 25.89
N ALA A 1111 11.03 20.31 26.56
CA ALA A 1111 10.16 19.34 27.23
C ALA A 1111 9.29 19.97 28.33
N ARG A 1112 9.83 20.95 29.08
CA ARG A 1112 9.06 21.73 30.07
C ARG A 1112 8.01 22.63 29.42
N ALA A 1113 8.37 23.32 28.34
CA ALA A 1113 7.42 24.14 27.58
C ALA A 1113 6.32 23.28 26.94
N TRP A 1114 6.66 22.07 26.47
CA TRP A 1114 5.71 21.10 25.95
C TRP A 1114 4.72 20.64 27.02
N LEU A 1115 5.19 20.32 28.24
CA LEU A 1115 4.32 19.98 29.37
C LEU A 1115 3.28 21.08 29.66
N ASP A 1116 3.71 22.34 29.68
CA ASP A 1116 2.82 23.48 29.87
C ASP A 1116 1.79 23.59 28.73
N LYS A 1117 2.22 23.37 27.48
CA LYS A 1117 1.35 23.37 26.30
C LYS A 1117 0.29 22.27 26.38
N VAL A 1118 0.67 21.02 26.60
CA VAL A 1118 -0.29 19.89 26.62
C VAL A 1118 -1.25 19.95 27.80
N SER A 1119 -0.85 20.60 28.89
CA SER A 1119 -1.73 20.85 30.05
C SER A 1119 -2.67 22.04 29.85
N SER A 1120 -2.55 22.79 28.75
CA SER A 1120 -3.36 23.98 28.49
C SER A 1120 -4.73 23.66 27.88
N PRO A 1121 -5.76 24.48 28.13
CA PRO A 1121 -7.07 24.34 27.48
C PRO A 1121 -6.99 24.46 25.95
N ALA A 1122 -6.04 25.26 25.43
CA ALA A 1122 -5.85 25.45 24.00
C ALA A 1122 -5.40 24.16 23.29
N TYR A 1123 -4.59 23.34 23.95
CA TYR A 1123 -4.20 22.03 23.41
C TYR A 1123 -5.39 21.07 23.35
N ARG A 1124 -6.19 21.00 24.42
CA ARG A 1124 -7.42 20.18 24.43
C ARG A 1124 -8.36 20.59 23.30
N GLU A 1125 -8.54 21.89 23.08
CA GLU A 1125 -9.39 22.40 21.99
C GLU A 1125 -8.82 22.06 20.61
N HIS A 1126 -7.51 22.16 20.43
CA HIS A 1126 -6.82 21.76 19.20
C HIS A 1126 -7.00 20.27 18.85
N LEU A 1127 -7.27 19.40 19.84
CA LEU A 1127 -7.57 17.98 19.61
C LEU A 1127 -9.01 17.72 19.15
N VAL A 1128 -9.93 18.68 19.25
CA VAL A 1128 -11.32 18.49 18.81
C VAL A 1128 -11.35 18.30 17.29
N GLY A 1129 -11.89 17.16 16.84
CA GLY A 1129 -11.81 16.71 15.45
C GLY A 1129 -10.72 15.65 15.19
N SER A 1130 -9.90 15.30 16.18
CA SER A 1130 -8.98 14.15 16.13
C SER A 1130 -9.61 12.87 16.70
N LEU A 1131 -8.88 11.74 16.69
CA LEU A 1131 -9.40 10.44 17.17
C LEU A 1131 -9.39 10.28 18.70
N GLY A 1132 -8.67 11.16 19.42
CA GLY A 1132 -8.42 11.02 20.86
C GLY A 1132 -7.75 9.69 21.22
N LEU A 1133 -7.94 9.22 22.45
CA LEU A 1133 -7.38 7.97 22.97
C LEU A 1133 -8.47 7.11 23.62
N GLN A 1134 -8.30 5.79 23.62
CA GLN A 1134 -9.16 4.90 24.41
C GLN A 1134 -8.99 5.24 25.92
N PRO A 1135 -10.07 5.57 26.66
CA PRO A 1135 -9.93 6.08 28.03
C PRO A 1135 -9.21 5.13 29.01
N SER A 1136 -9.31 3.82 28.82
CA SER A 1136 -8.61 2.82 29.64
C SER A 1136 -7.09 2.78 29.42
N LEU A 1137 -6.56 3.49 28.42
CA LEU A 1137 -5.13 3.53 28.08
C LEU A 1137 -4.47 4.87 28.45
N ALA A 1138 -5.19 5.78 29.11
CA ALA A 1138 -4.73 7.13 29.46
C ALA A 1138 -3.63 7.14 30.53
#